data_AF-A0A7D9J109-F1
#
_entry.id   AF-A0A7D9J109-F1
#
_cell.length_a   1.000
_cell.length_b   1.000
_cell.length_c   1.000
_cell.angle_alpha   90.00
_cell.angle_beta   90.00
_cell.angle_gamma   90.00
#
_symmetry.space_group_name_H-M   'P 1'
#
loop_
_entity.id
_entity.type
_entity.pdbx_description
1 polymer ?
#
loop_
_entity_poly.entity_id
_entity_poly.type
_entity_poly.pdbx_seq_one_letter_code
_entity_poly.pdbx_strand_id
1 'polypeptide(L)'
;MYRNQWSILEAEMVDCYDNVVHELSNDYNIGLQLFNDEGKVMEMEYKDVEFRNKRLRVEVKIIEAGKYHPAIILISRNSHSQVVRLQEIQIQVNDAPLYLARSKFLHPKTCVAGKEIQLEICPLDVFGCPLPADSTIDCNLNGDILNLLWELNENMETMDFRIIKNESNVVIYVSIVLRKAGRRKVRIYDKDNKSKELSIQVNPDVNDVHWELTAPKQTAYRRENLILTVCLFDCFNNEVRTDALENIPQLIKRDGPDGLRFTGESNNKVTTCYNFKRTGKYDFCLADRGGTILEGTSLLITVQDAPLDYHRSTIEWIPEYDDIPDQPVFPEDETFQCFLRLKDVLGYDYDTKIAKDCIKVRYGNIVVENIEISSCPNDVGSYNIVVPLKNLVKDDASPRFWFFVNARKIENSLILPTFKRFEKYDDDRNCFVRYRRHAFAKIVCCGVKRNDIIGSDYAHLNNIKRVCELQDDPKVETCQFIEPIRTYVIRTGTVIELPLDEIEYKRLGRRRIECPPEEIANKIQKCRSILLHLIRATYYREEAFKLDEAREDWKERASENYNKIEEGENIDKHLPHFCSQIKEKYAGLMRKYHDAACDEVFQFFNAKRDQSEIDLHGLLVVDETKLRDYERQLLRRGRMSLAQVQRKIAEERDHGNEAIRKLRKRLDHYDMRKAKEEGEPWLEIIVGSGHHSKVRQNSKVRQRIRPKVEQYLRERQLKFFPVNKGALVITFEEYTGSEPCFGEYYCNKCDKRWRNGRSWIGKWQACYDCYEKKQLLKRCYPLKQRSTRKQQRYIPNIVSRNQRPIPEHLERLCEKCIELGRPCPRAW
;
A
#
# COMPACT_ATOMS: atom_id res chain seq x y z
N MET A 1 -11.99 -45.58 50.53
CA MET A 1 -12.53 -45.78 49.16
C MET A 1 -13.80 -44.94 49.00
N TYR A 2 -14.24 -44.65 47.77
CA TYR A 2 -15.59 -44.14 47.54
C TYR A 2 -16.47 -45.25 46.96
N ARG A 3 -17.76 -45.25 47.30
CA ARG A 3 -18.68 -46.18 46.67
C ARG A 3 -18.72 -45.94 45.16
N ASN A 4 -18.96 -46.99 44.38
CA ASN A 4 -18.91 -47.01 42.92
C ASN A 4 -17.53 -46.75 42.28
N GLN A 5 -16.46 -46.55 43.07
CA GLN A 5 -15.10 -46.42 42.58
C GLN A 5 -14.41 -47.79 42.45
N TRP A 6 -13.85 -48.09 41.27
CA TRP A 6 -12.89 -49.19 41.13
C TRP A 6 -11.60 -48.84 41.88
N SER A 7 -11.24 -49.67 42.84
CA SER A 7 -10.02 -49.56 43.65
C SER A 7 -9.21 -50.83 43.53
N ILE A 8 -7.88 -50.73 43.63
CA ILE A 8 -6.99 -51.89 43.55
C ILE A 8 -6.68 -52.35 44.96
N LEU A 9 -6.92 -53.63 45.25
CA LEU A 9 -6.41 -54.32 46.42
C LEU A 9 -5.18 -55.14 46.00
N GLU A 10 -4.07 -54.94 46.70
CA GLU A 10 -2.87 -55.74 46.54
C GLU A 10 -2.55 -56.46 47.85
N ALA A 11 -2.25 -57.76 47.77
CA ALA A 11 -1.86 -58.58 48.90
C ALA A 11 -0.59 -59.37 48.55
N GLU A 12 0.36 -59.42 49.48
CA GLU A 12 1.54 -60.28 49.38
C GLU A 12 1.23 -61.59 50.11
N MET A 13 1.45 -62.72 49.42
CA MET A 13 1.16 -64.03 50.00
C MET A 13 2.42 -64.62 50.60
N VAL A 14 2.36 -65.03 51.87
CA VAL A 14 3.45 -65.72 52.56
C VAL A 14 2.97 -67.10 53.02
N ASP A 15 3.89 -68.07 53.08
CA ASP A 15 3.62 -69.38 53.66
C ASP A 15 3.68 -69.35 55.20
N CYS A 16 3.47 -70.51 55.85
CA CYS A 16 3.48 -70.60 57.31
C CYS A 16 4.87 -70.40 57.96
N TYR A 17 5.91 -70.21 57.16
CA TYR A 17 7.27 -69.88 57.60
C TYR A 17 7.65 -68.45 57.20
N ASP A 18 6.66 -67.61 56.85
CA ASP A 18 6.82 -66.23 56.38
C ASP A 18 7.62 -66.08 55.07
N ASN A 19 7.79 -67.16 54.30
CA ASN A 19 8.40 -67.05 52.98
C ASN A 19 7.39 -66.56 51.96
N VAL A 20 7.77 -65.60 51.14
CA VAL A 20 6.89 -65.09 50.09
C VAL A 20 6.61 -66.18 49.05
N VAL A 21 5.32 -66.45 48.81
CA VAL A 21 4.85 -67.40 47.81
C VAL A 21 5.13 -66.82 46.42
N HIS A 22 6.02 -67.48 45.69
CA HIS A 22 6.47 -67.01 44.38
C HIS A 22 5.48 -67.32 43.25
N GLU A 23 4.82 -68.47 43.32
CA GLU A 23 3.84 -68.95 42.35
C GLU A 23 2.70 -69.64 43.09
N LEU A 24 1.46 -69.33 42.70
CA LEU A 24 0.30 -70.03 43.24
C LEU A 24 0.14 -71.37 42.51
N SER A 25 -0.07 -72.47 43.23
CA SER A 25 -0.42 -73.73 42.56
C SER A 25 -1.71 -73.55 41.77
N ASN A 26 -1.75 -74.15 40.56
CA ASN A 26 -2.95 -74.27 39.74
C ASN A 26 -4.11 -75.00 40.45
N ASP A 27 -3.85 -75.59 41.62
CA ASP A 27 -4.84 -76.28 42.46
C ASP A 27 -5.73 -75.34 43.27
N TYR A 28 -5.55 -74.02 43.23
CA TYR A 28 -6.36 -73.05 43.98
C TYR A 28 -7.08 -72.05 43.08
N ASN A 29 -8.31 -71.68 43.45
CA ASN A 29 -9.04 -70.54 42.91
C ASN A 29 -9.08 -69.42 43.97
N ILE A 30 -8.98 -68.17 43.51
CA ILE A 30 -9.05 -67.00 44.38
C ILE A 30 -10.47 -66.46 44.33
N GLY A 31 -11.16 -66.50 45.47
CA GLY A 31 -12.43 -65.81 45.70
C GLY A 31 -12.21 -64.58 46.56
N LEU A 32 -13.08 -63.58 46.39
CA LEU A 32 -13.11 -62.38 47.24
C LEU A 32 -14.51 -62.23 47.85
N GLN A 33 -14.56 -62.01 49.16
CA GLN A 33 -15.79 -61.67 49.90
C GLN A 33 -15.56 -60.39 50.70
N LEU A 34 -16.62 -59.59 50.85
CA LEU A 34 -16.60 -58.36 51.64
C LEU A 34 -17.59 -58.52 52.78
N PHE A 35 -17.16 -58.25 54.00
CA PHE A 35 -18.01 -58.29 55.18
C PHE A 35 -18.20 -56.88 55.73
N ASN A 36 -19.36 -56.54 56.28
CA ASN A 36 -19.49 -55.34 57.10
C ASN A 36 -19.05 -55.61 58.55
N ASP A 37 -19.05 -54.58 59.42
CA ASP A 37 -18.70 -54.71 60.85
C ASP A 37 -19.60 -55.72 61.62
N GLU A 38 -20.76 -56.10 61.08
CA GLU A 38 -21.69 -57.10 61.64
C GLU A 38 -21.40 -58.53 61.12
N GLY A 39 -20.42 -58.70 60.24
CA GLY A 39 -20.06 -59.98 59.63
C GLY A 39 -21.00 -60.43 58.50
N LYS A 40 -21.89 -59.56 58.02
CA LYS A 40 -22.77 -59.84 56.86
C LYS A 40 -21.98 -59.70 55.57
N VAL A 41 -22.15 -60.67 54.65
CA VAL A 41 -21.56 -60.58 53.30
C VAL A 41 -22.25 -59.47 52.53
N MET A 42 -21.45 -58.55 52.00
CA MET A 42 -21.88 -57.39 51.23
C MET A 42 -21.56 -57.62 49.75
N GLU A 43 -22.37 -57.03 48.89
CA GLU A 43 -22.17 -57.12 47.45
C GLU A 43 -20.97 -56.25 47.03
N MET A 44 -20.06 -56.84 46.25
CA MET A 44 -19.01 -56.11 45.57
C MET A 44 -18.77 -56.70 44.18
N GLU A 45 -18.42 -55.84 43.24
CA GLU A 45 -17.94 -56.24 41.93
C GLU A 45 -16.42 -56.34 41.99
N TYR A 46 -15.83 -57.39 41.40
CA TYR A 46 -14.38 -57.47 41.24
C TYR A 46 -13.97 -58.04 39.88
N LYS A 47 -12.79 -57.62 39.39
CA LYS A 47 -12.22 -58.05 38.10
C LYS A 47 -10.70 -58.03 38.13
N ASP A 48 -10.08 -58.56 37.08
CA ASP A 48 -8.63 -58.50 36.82
C ASP A 48 -7.79 -59.06 37.98
N VAL A 49 -8.17 -60.24 38.47
CA VAL A 49 -7.44 -60.97 39.52
C VAL A 49 -6.15 -61.52 38.92
N GLU A 50 -5.03 -60.88 39.22
CA GLU A 50 -3.70 -61.28 38.74
C GLU A 50 -2.78 -61.63 39.91
N PHE A 51 -2.07 -62.76 39.81
CA PHE A 51 -0.95 -63.07 40.69
C PHE A 51 0.35 -62.86 39.92
N ARG A 52 1.06 -61.76 40.19
CA ARG A 52 2.31 -61.42 39.50
C ARG A 52 3.33 -60.86 40.46
N ASN A 53 4.59 -61.22 40.26
CA ASN A 53 5.72 -60.75 41.07
C ASN A 53 5.49 -60.95 42.57
N LYS A 54 4.96 -62.12 42.94
CA LYS A 54 4.65 -62.53 44.32
C LYS A 54 3.52 -61.75 45.01
N ARG A 55 2.73 -60.97 44.27
CA ARG A 55 1.59 -60.22 44.79
C ARG A 55 0.30 -60.58 44.05
N LEU A 56 -0.77 -60.75 44.81
CA LEU A 56 -2.12 -60.81 44.31
C LEU A 56 -2.65 -59.39 44.14
N ARG A 57 -3.14 -59.06 42.96
CA ARG A 57 -3.79 -57.79 42.64
C ARG A 57 -5.21 -58.06 42.16
N VAL A 58 -6.17 -57.29 42.67
CA VAL A 58 -7.58 -57.37 42.24
C VAL A 58 -8.19 -55.98 42.23
N GLU A 59 -8.97 -55.66 41.20
CA GLU A 59 -9.77 -54.45 41.15
C GLU A 59 -11.15 -54.74 41.74
N VAL A 60 -11.57 -53.95 42.74
CA VAL A 60 -12.84 -54.08 43.45
C VAL A 60 -13.65 -52.79 43.37
N LYS A 61 -14.97 -52.91 43.33
CA LYS A 61 -15.92 -51.81 43.40
C LYS A 61 -17.02 -52.16 44.41
N ILE A 62 -17.14 -51.30 45.43
CA ILE A 62 -18.12 -51.44 46.51
C ILE A 62 -19.24 -50.43 46.27
N ILE A 63 -20.50 -50.88 46.29
CA ILE A 63 -21.66 -50.06 45.87
C ILE A 63 -22.26 -49.28 47.06
N GLU A 64 -22.04 -49.77 48.28
CA GLU A 64 -22.56 -49.16 49.51
C GLU A 64 -21.44 -48.43 50.28
N ALA A 65 -21.81 -47.35 50.98
CA ALA A 65 -20.90 -46.65 51.89
C ALA A 65 -20.96 -47.31 53.27
N GLY A 66 -19.81 -47.44 53.94
CA GLY A 66 -19.74 -48.16 55.20
C GLY A 66 -18.32 -48.60 55.56
N LYS A 67 -18.20 -49.26 56.70
CA LYS A 67 -16.97 -49.94 57.12
C LYS A 67 -17.06 -51.41 56.76
N TYR A 68 -16.01 -51.90 56.12
CA TYR A 68 -15.98 -53.25 55.61
C TYR A 68 -14.64 -53.94 55.88
N HIS A 69 -14.69 -55.26 55.98
CA HIS A 69 -13.56 -56.16 56.14
C HIS A 69 -13.51 -57.07 54.89
N PRO A 70 -12.60 -56.84 53.93
CA PRO A 70 -12.41 -57.73 52.80
C PRO A 70 -11.73 -59.01 53.29
N ALA A 71 -12.19 -60.14 52.79
CA ALA A 71 -11.53 -61.42 52.94
C ALA A 71 -11.19 -61.96 51.55
N ILE A 72 -9.91 -62.26 51.34
CA ILE A 72 -9.48 -63.07 50.20
C ILE A 72 -9.57 -64.52 50.64
N ILE A 73 -10.25 -65.33 49.84
CA ILE A 73 -10.52 -66.74 50.12
C ILE A 73 -9.82 -67.55 49.04
N LEU A 74 -8.82 -68.32 49.43
CA LEU A 74 -8.25 -69.35 48.57
C LEU A 74 -9.09 -70.60 48.70
N ILE A 75 -9.66 -71.07 47.59
CA ILE A 75 -10.47 -72.28 47.54
C ILE A 75 -9.68 -73.34 46.78
N SER A 76 -9.32 -74.44 47.44
CA SER A 76 -8.69 -75.56 46.74
C SER A 76 -9.68 -76.20 45.77
N ARG A 77 -9.23 -76.49 44.54
CA ARG A 77 -10.01 -77.18 43.51
C ARG A 77 -10.32 -78.62 43.90
N ASN A 78 -9.48 -79.24 44.73
CA ASN A 78 -9.59 -80.65 45.13
C ASN A 78 -10.25 -80.85 46.51
N SER A 79 -10.40 -79.78 47.31
CA SER A 79 -11.01 -79.82 48.64
C SER A 79 -11.71 -78.49 48.93
N HIS A 80 -13.03 -78.52 49.16
CA HIS A 80 -13.80 -77.31 49.44
C HIS A 80 -13.61 -76.75 50.86
N SER A 81 -12.74 -77.36 51.69
CA SER A 81 -12.71 -77.12 53.13
C SER A 81 -11.49 -76.38 53.68
N GLN A 82 -10.54 -75.94 52.85
CA GLN A 82 -9.47 -75.04 53.31
C GLN A 82 -9.69 -73.61 52.84
N VAL A 83 -9.99 -72.73 53.80
CA VAL A 83 -10.11 -71.29 53.63
C VAL A 83 -8.94 -70.64 54.35
N VAL A 84 -8.03 -70.02 53.59
CA VAL A 84 -7.03 -69.11 54.17
C VAL A 84 -7.66 -67.73 54.21
N ARG A 85 -8.00 -67.22 55.41
CA ARG A 85 -8.39 -65.82 55.61
C ARG A 85 -7.13 -64.98 55.81
N LEU A 86 -6.95 -63.96 54.97
CA LEU A 86 -5.92 -62.95 55.19
C LEU A 86 -6.19 -62.14 56.47
N GLN A 87 -5.14 -61.49 56.97
CA GLN A 87 -5.18 -60.55 58.09
C GLN A 87 -6.26 -59.48 57.87
N GLU A 88 -7.08 -59.20 58.88
CA GLU A 88 -8.23 -58.29 58.78
C GLU A 88 -7.79 -56.85 58.49
N ILE A 89 -8.02 -56.37 57.26
CA ILE A 89 -7.81 -54.96 56.89
C ILE A 89 -9.18 -54.26 56.88
N GLN A 90 -9.43 -53.31 57.78
CA GLN A 90 -10.68 -52.55 57.72
C GLN A 90 -10.60 -51.46 56.63
N ILE A 91 -11.59 -51.42 55.74
CA ILE A 91 -11.74 -50.43 54.67
C ILE A 91 -12.96 -49.55 54.97
N GLN A 92 -12.76 -48.24 55.05
CA GLN A 92 -13.84 -47.26 55.02
C GLN A 92 -14.20 -46.90 53.58
N VAL A 93 -15.46 -47.09 53.20
CA VAL A 93 -16.05 -46.62 51.95
C VAL A 93 -16.95 -45.42 52.26
N ASN A 94 -16.66 -44.29 51.63
CA ASN A 94 -17.41 -43.04 51.79
C ASN A 94 -18.34 -42.81 50.59
N ASP A 95 -19.33 -41.94 50.76
CA ASP A 95 -20.11 -41.41 49.64
C ASP A 95 -19.22 -40.65 48.66
N ALA A 96 -19.39 -40.93 47.36
CA ALA A 96 -18.69 -40.24 46.30
C ALA A 96 -19.16 -38.77 46.20
N PRO A 97 -18.28 -37.76 46.15
CA PRO A 97 -18.69 -36.35 46.14
C PRO A 97 -19.73 -35.99 45.07
N LEU A 98 -20.59 -35.01 45.35
CA LEU A 98 -21.55 -34.46 44.38
C LEU A 98 -20.80 -33.92 43.14
N TYR A 99 -21.35 -34.22 41.97
CA TYR A 99 -20.89 -33.69 40.70
C TYR A 99 -21.99 -32.92 39.99
N LEU A 100 -22.17 -31.67 40.42
CA LEU A 100 -23.23 -30.79 39.95
C LEU A 100 -23.20 -30.58 38.42
N ALA A 101 -22.00 -30.50 37.82
CA ALA A 101 -21.83 -30.26 36.39
C ALA A 101 -22.54 -31.32 35.52
N ARG A 102 -22.50 -32.60 35.92
CA ARG A 102 -23.16 -33.70 35.21
C ARG A 102 -24.57 -34.02 35.71
N SER A 103 -25.00 -33.41 36.81
CA SER A 103 -26.34 -33.59 37.33
C SER A 103 -27.41 -33.19 36.31
N LYS A 104 -28.57 -33.85 36.31
CA LYS A 104 -29.64 -33.60 35.33
C LYS A 104 -30.53 -32.46 35.82
N PHE A 105 -30.86 -31.52 34.93
CA PHE A 105 -31.72 -30.35 35.23
C PHE A 105 -32.89 -30.36 34.25
N LEU A 106 -34.11 -30.41 34.77
CA LEU A 106 -35.35 -30.27 34.01
C LEU A 106 -35.91 -28.87 34.28
N HIS A 107 -36.05 -28.07 33.23
CA HIS A 107 -36.53 -26.69 33.34
C HIS A 107 -37.31 -26.24 32.09
N PRO A 108 -38.26 -25.30 32.21
CA PRO A 108 -38.88 -24.69 31.06
C PRO A 108 -37.88 -23.84 30.26
N LYS A 109 -37.97 -23.86 28.93
CA LYS A 109 -37.16 -23.01 28.05
C LYS A 109 -37.65 -21.56 28.01
N THR A 110 -38.93 -21.34 28.24
CA THR A 110 -39.60 -20.04 28.18
C THR A 110 -40.56 -19.83 29.36
N CYS A 111 -40.67 -18.61 29.87
CA CYS A 111 -41.66 -18.21 30.87
C CYS A 111 -42.18 -16.79 30.63
N VAL A 112 -43.17 -16.35 31.42
CA VAL A 112 -43.73 -14.99 31.38
C VAL A 112 -43.21 -14.22 32.59
N ALA A 113 -42.88 -12.95 32.40
CA ALA A 113 -42.46 -12.04 33.45
C ALA A 113 -43.47 -12.05 34.60
N GLY A 114 -42.98 -12.22 35.83
CA GLY A 114 -43.80 -12.25 37.05
C GLY A 114 -44.43 -13.59 37.39
N LYS A 115 -44.35 -14.62 36.53
CA LYS A 115 -44.86 -15.97 36.84
C LYS A 115 -43.79 -16.86 37.48
N GLU A 116 -44.19 -17.66 38.46
CA GLU A 116 -43.33 -18.66 39.10
C GLU A 116 -43.03 -19.84 38.16
N ILE A 117 -41.76 -20.27 38.14
CA ILE A 117 -41.28 -21.46 37.43
C ILE A 117 -40.65 -22.44 38.41
N GLN A 118 -40.82 -23.74 38.15
CA GLN A 118 -40.23 -24.82 38.96
C GLN A 118 -39.15 -25.56 38.14
N LEU A 119 -37.96 -25.71 38.70
CA LEU A 119 -36.86 -26.53 38.18
C LEU A 119 -36.75 -27.83 38.98
N GLU A 120 -36.35 -28.92 38.34
CA GLU A 120 -36.06 -30.19 39.01
C GLU A 120 -34.60 -30.62 38.73
N ILE A 121 -33.88 -31.01 39.77
CA ILE A 121 -32.46 -31.39 39.72
C ILE A 121 -32.30 -32.81 40.26
N CYS A 122 -31.71 -33.71 39.45
CA CYS A 122 -31.28 -35.04 39.89
C CYS A 122 -29.75 -35.03 40.10
N PRO A 123 -29.26 -34.90 41.34
CA PRO A 123 -27.84 -34.88 41.65
C PRO A 123 -27.16 -36.22 41.30
N LEU A 124 -25.99 -36.13 40.68
CA LEU A 124 -25.10 -37.27 40.39
C LEU A 124 -23.81 -37.14 41.18
N ASP A 125 -23.19 -38.26 41.56
CA ASP A 125 -21.84 -38.29 42.10
C ASP A 125 -20.76 -38.10 41.00
N VAL A 126 -19.48 -37.99 41.42
CA VAL A 126 -18.32 -37.88 40.51
C VAL A 126 -18.16 -39.05 39.54
N PHE A 127 -18.82 -40.18 39.78
CA PHE A 127 -18.80 -41.36 38.90
C PHE A 127 -20.03 -41.40 37.97
N GLY A 128 -20.96 -40.45 38.11
CA GLY A 128 -22.15 -40.33 37.26
C GLY A 128 -23.35 -41.15 37.75
N CYS A 129 -23.29 -41.68 38.97
CA CYS A 129 -24.41 -42.40 39.59
C CYS A 129 -25.32 -41.41 40.32
N PRO A 130 -26.66 -41.59 40.27
CA PRO A 130 -27.58 -40.81 41.10
C PRO A 130 -27.25 -40.91 42.58
N LEU A 131 -27.41 -39.81 43.32
CA LEU A 131 -27.27 -39.87 44.77
C LEU A 131 -28.45 -40.64 45.37
N PRO A 132 -28.22 -41.78 46.03
CA PRO A 132 -29.27 -42.53 46.70
C PRO A 132 -29.81 -41.78 47.91
N ALA A 133 -31.02 -42.16 48.33
CA ALA A 133 -31.78 -41.51 49.39
C ALA A 133 -31.02 -41.40 50.72
N ASP A 134 -30.24 -42.44 51.04
CA ASP A 134 -29.43 -42.59 52.24
C ASP A 134 -28.13 -41.78 52.22
N SER A 135 -27.82 -41.11 51.10
CA SER A 135 -26.59 -40.33 51.00
C SER A 135 -26.52 -39.24 52.07
N THR A 136 -25.34 -39.17 52.68
CA THR A 136 -24.95 -38.21 53.72
C THR A 136 -24.34 -36.93 53.13
N ILE A 137 -24.18 -36.88 51.80
CA ILE A 137 -23.64 -35.72 51.11
C ILE A 137 -24.56 -34.52 51.31
N ASP A 138 -23.97 -33.44 51.82
CA ASP A 138 -24.63 -32.15 51.89
C ASP A 138 -24.99 -31.63 50.49
N CYS A 139 -26.28 -31.59 50.20
CA CYS A 139 -26.86 -31.11 48.94
C CYS A 139 -27.31 -29.65 49.03
N ASN A 140 -26.76 -28.86 49.95
CA ASN A 140 -26.96 -27.41 50.01
C ASN A 140 -26.48 -26.76 48.70
N LEU A 141 -27.43 -26.47 47.81
CA LEU A 141 -27.22 -25.71 46.59
C LEU A 141 -27.65 -24.28 46.83
N ASN A 142 -26.88 -23.35 46.29
CA ASN A 142 -27.25 -21.94 46.18
C ASN A 142 -27.46 -21.59 44.71
N GLY A 143 -28.08 -20.45 44.43
CA GLY A 143 -28.20 -19.99 43.07
C GLY A 143 -28.35 -18.49 42.97
N ASP A 144 -27.78 -17.96 41.88
CA ASP A 144 -27.84 -16.55 41.54
C ASP A 144 -28.45 -16.41 40.14
N ILE A 145 -29.17 -15.31 39.92
CA ILE A 145 -29.65 -14.94 38.60
C ILE A 145 -28.62 -13.96 38.01
N LEU A 146 -27.88 -14.42 37.01
CA LEU A 146 -26.85 -13.59 36.38
C LEU A 146 -27.52 -12.57 35.45
N ASN A 147 -27.56 -11.33 35.91
CA ASN A 147 -27.94 -10.20 35.07
C ASN A 147 -26.81 -9.88 34.08
N LEU A 148 -27.14 -9.86 32.79
CA LEU A 148 -26.20 -9.52 31.71
C LEU A 148 -25.87 -8.01 31.67
N LEU A 149 -26.52 -7.19 32.50
CA LEU A 149 -26.37 -5.73 32.56
C LEU A 149 -26.37 -5.27 34.03
N TRP A 150 -25.36 -4.48 34.40
CA TRP A 150 -24.97 -4.06 35.75
C TRP A 150 -25.86 -2.96 36.36
N GLU A 151 -27.04 -2.69 35.80
CA GLU A 151 -27.86 -1.51 36.12
C GLU A 151 -29.24 -1.84 36.72
N LEU A 152 -29.47 -3.06 37.21
CA LEU A 152 -30.77 -3.44 37.77
C LEU A 152 -30.72 -3.58 39.28
N ASN A 153 -31.66 -2.91 39.96
CA ASN A 153 -31.99 -3.11 41.37
C ASN A 153 -32.11 -4.60 41.69
N GLU A 154 -31.24 -5.11 42.57
CA GLU A 154 -31.09 -6.52 42.94
C GLU A 154 -32.33 -7.12 43.65
N ASN A 155 -33.38 -6.32 43.91
CA ASN A 155 -34.50 -6.69 44.78
C ASN A 155 -35.76 -7.22 44.07
N MET A 156 -35.71 -7.51 42.76
CA MET A 156 -36.93 -7.82 41.99
C MET A 156 -37.15 -9.27 41.58
N GLU A 157 -36.15 -10.15 41.65
CA GLU A 157 -36.26 -11.56 41.27
C GLU A 157 -36.00 -12.46 42.50
N THR A 158 -36.74 -13.55 42.65
CA THR A 158 -36.65 -14.44 43.83
C THR A 158 -36.35 -15.89 43.41
N MET A 159 -35.61 -16.62 44.26
CA MET A 159 -35.25 -18.02 44.06
C MET A 159 -35.28 -18.76 45.40
N ASP A 160 -36.04 -19.85 45.46
CA ASP A 160 -36.21 -20.68 46.66
C ASP A 160 -35.92 -22.16 46.36
N PHE A 161 -35.19 -22.83 47.26
CA PHE A 161 -34.77 -24.23 47.12
C PHE A 161 -35.56 -25.16 48.05
N ARG A 162 -35.98 -26.32 47.54
CA ARG A 162 -36.65 -27.38 48.30
C ARG A 162 -36.08 -28.75 47.96
N ILE A 163 -35.47 -29.43 48.94
CA ILE A 163 -34.90 -30.77 48.78
C ILE A 163 -35.94 -31.83 49.14
N ILE A 164 -36.11 -32.84 48.28
CA ILE A 164 -36.99 -33.99 48.52
C ILE A 164 -36.18 -35.29 48.33
N LYS A 165 -36.17 -36.16 49.34
CA LYS A 165 -35.57 -37.49 49.26
C LYS A 165 -36.67 -38.51 48.98
N ASN A 166 -36.60 -39.20 47.84
CA ASN A 166 -37.49 -40.32 47.50
C ASN A 166 -36.81 -41.65 47.89
N GLU A 167 -37.55 -42.76 47.95
CA GLU A 167 -37.06 -44.08 48.42
C GLU A 167 -35.79 -44.56 47.72
N SER A 168 -35.57 -44.16 46.46
CA SER A 168 -34.40 -44.58 45.69
C SER A 168 -33.32 -43.51 45.53
N ASN A 169 -33.66 -42.21 45.51
CA ASN A 169 -32.73 -41.13 45.14
C ASN A 169 -33.10 -39.77 45.77
N VAL A 170 -32.14 -38.84 45.78
CA VAL A 170 -32.35 -37.42 46.13
C VAL A 170 -32.82 -36.63 44.89
N VAL A 171 -33.83 -35.76 45.03
CA VAL A 171 -34.29 -34.81 43.98
C VAL A 171 -34.42 -33.41 44.61
N ILE A 172 -33.97 -32.36 43.90
CA ILE A 172 -34.03 -30.98 44.40
C ILE A 172 -34.93 -30.16 43.48
N TYR A 173 -35.93 -29.48 44.05
CA TYR A 173 -36.79 -28.54 43.34
C TYR A 173 -36.37 -27.10 43.61
N VAL A 174 -36.41 -26.24 42.60
CA VAL A 174 -36.10 -24.81 42.71
C VAL A 174 -37.24 -23.98 42.14
N SER A 175 -37.85 -23.13 42.95
CA SER A 175 -38.86 -22.16 42.53
C SER A 175 -38.19 -20.84 42.18
N ILE A 176 -38.52 -20.24 41.02
CA ILE A 176 -37.93 -18.97 40.56
C ILE A 176 -39.03 -18.04 40.04
N VAL A 177 -38.97 -16.75 40.38
CA VAL A 177 -39.82 -15.71 39.79
C VAL A 177 -38.95 -14.68 39.07
N LEU A 178 -39.11 -14.54 37.76
CA LEU A 178 -38.33 -13.63 36.90
C LEU A 178 -39.24 -12.49 36.42
N ARG A 179 -38.95 -11.23 36.76
CA ARG A 179 -39.82 -10.08 36.45
C ARG A 179 -39.39 -9.27 35.23
N LYS A 180 -38.14 -9.42 34.78
CA LYS A 180 -37.64 -8.69 33.63
C LYS A 180 -37.61 -9.61 32.40
N ALA A 181 -38.14 -9.15 31.27
CA ALA A 181 -38.14 -9.89 30.01
C ALA A 181 -36.73 -10.02 29.41
N GLY A 182 -36.58 -10.97 28.49
CA GLY A 182 -35.34 -11.33 27.81
C GLY A 182 -34.70 -12.62 28.33
N ARG A 183 -33.52 -12.93 27.80
CA ARG A 183 -32.77 -14.13 28.18
C ARG A 183 -32.16 -13.96 29.56
N ARG A 184 -32.46 -14.88 30.48
CA ARG A 184 -31.90 -14.96 31.83
C ARG A 184 -30.98 -16.16 31.94
N LYS A 185 -29.88 -15.98 32.68
CA LYS A 185 -28.97 -17.05 33.05
C LYS A 185 -29.14 -17.33 34.53
N VAL A 186 -29.58 -18.54 34.86
CA VAL A 186 -29.70 -19.01 36.24
C VAL A 186 -28.47 -19.84 36.54
N ARG A 187 -27.64 -19.42 37.49
CA ARG A 187 -26.46 -20.17 37.92
C ARG A 187 -26.77 -20.85 39.23
N ILE A 188 -26.70 -22.17 39.26
CA ILE A 188 -26.83 -22.98 40.48
C ILE A 188 -25.46 -23.52 40.82
N TYR A 189 -25.03 -23.40 42.08
CA TYR A 189 -23.71 -23.82 42.53
C TYR A 189 -23.76 -24.58 43.86
N ASP A 190 -22.82 -25.51 44.03
CA ASP A 190 -22.61 -26.21 45.29
C ASP A 190 -21.70 -25.40 46.24
N LYS A 191 -21.51 -25.91 47.46
CA LYS A 191 -20.63 -25.32 48.48
C LYS A 191 -19.16 -25.15 48.04
N ASP A 192 -18.71 -25.91 47.04
CA ASP A 192 -17.35 -25.84 46.49
C ASP A 192 -17.27 -24.83 45.32
N ASN A 193 -18.33 -24.05 45.08
CA ASN A 193 -18.51 -23.13 43.95
C ASN A 193 -18.49 -23.80 42.57
N LYS A 194 -18.69 -25.13 42.48
CA LYS A 194 -18.91 -25.77 41.18
C LYS A 194 -20.32 -25.41 40.74
N SER A 195 -20.47 -24.87 39.53
CA SER A 195 -21.72 -24.30 39.06
C SER A 195 -22.23 -24.90 37.76
N LYS A 196 -23.53 -24.74 37.54
CA LYS A 196 -24.22 -25.04 36.28
C LYS A 196 -25.11 -23.86 35.91
N GLU A 197 -24.93 -23.36 34.69
CA GLU A 197 -25.74 -22.28 34.14
C GLU A 197 -26.88 -22.83 33.28
N LEU A 198 -28.10 -22.36 33.55
CA LEU A 198 -29.29 -22.60 32.75
C LEU A 198 -29.69 -21.31 32.05
N SER A 199 -30.25 -21.44 30.85
CA SER A 199 -30.69 -20.30 30.05
C SER A 199 -32.20 -20.36 29.87
N ILE A 200 -32.91 -19.34 30.35
CA ILE A 200 -34.38 -19.25 30.31
C ILE A 200 -34.78 -17.97 29.56
N GLN A 201 -35.70 -18.07 28.62
CA GLN A 201 -36.23 -16.90 27.90
C GLN A 201 -37.49 -16.38 28.61
N VAL A 202 -37.44 -15.16 29.14
CA VAL A 202 -38.58 -14.51 29.80
C VAL A 202 -39.30 -13.61 28.80
N ASN A 203 -40.60 -13.80 28.61
CA ASN A 203 -41.43 -12.96 27.75
C ASN A 203 -42.15 -11.89 28.60
N PRO A 204 -42.37 -10.67 28.08
CA PRO A 204 -43.11 -9.62 28.79
C PRO A 204 -44.58 -10.03 29.02
N ASP A 205 -45.23 -9.44 30.03
CA ASP A 205 -46.66 -9.67 30.27
C ASP A 205 -47.51 -8.77 29.37
N VAL A 206 -48.16 -9.38 28.38
CA VAL A 206 -48.97 -8.66 27.39
C VAL A 206 -50.34 -8.22 27.91
N ASN A 207 -50.72 -8.61 29.14
CA ASN A 207 -52.05 -8.31 29.67
C ASN A 207 -52.16 -6.95 30.38
N ASP A 208 -51.04 -6.25 30.61
CA ASP A 208 -50.99 -4.99 31.35
C ASP A 208 -49.94 -4.05 30.74
N VAL A 209 -50.32 -3.29 29.69
CA VAL A 209 -49.41 -2.51 28.84
C VAL A 209 -49.71 -1.01 28.89
N HIS A 210 -48.68 -0.17 28.95
CA HIS A 210 -48.76 1.29 28.87
C HIS A 210 -47.88 1.87 27.74
N TRP A 211 -48.16 3.12 27.35
CA TRP A 211 -47.55 3.81 26.19
C TRP A 211 -46.58 4.91 26.64
N GLU A 212 -45.46 5.04 25.94
CA GLU A 212 -44.54 6.17 26.11
C GLU A 212 -44.21 6.81 24.75
N LEU A 213 -44.42 8.14 24.62
CA LEU A 213 -43.99 8.93 23.46
C LEU A 213 -42.70 9.67 23.80
N THR A 214 -41.62 9.35 23.10
CA THR A 214 -40.31 9.97 23.33
C THR A 214 -39.77 10.64 22.06
N ALA A 215 -39.08 11.77 22.24
CA ALA A 215 -38.21 12.38 21.25
C ALA A 215 -36.78 12.42 21.78
N PRO A 216 -35.77 12.26 20.92
CA PRO A 216 -34.37 12.39 21.33
C PRO A 216 -34.02 13.81 21.80
N LYS A 217 -34.83 14.82 21.45
CA LYS A 217 -34.60 16.23 21.82
C LYS A 217 -35.86 17.07 21.74
N GLN A 218 -35.94 18.08 22.60
CA GLN A 218 -37.05 19.06 22.66
C GLN A 218 -36.86 20.26 21.70
N THR A 219 -35.66 20.43 21.14
CA THR A 219 -35.37 21.45 20.13
C THR A 219 -34.82 20.80 18.87
N ALA A 220 -35.45 21.07 17.73
CA ALA A 220 -35.01 20.63 16.41
C ALA A 220 -34.64 21.82 15.54
N TYR A 221 -33.90 21.56 14.47
CA TYR A 221 -33.61 22.56 13.47
C TYR A 221 -34.52 22.39 12.25
N ARG A 222 -34.78 23.49 11.53
CA ARG A 222 -35.44 23.44 10.23
C ARG A 222 -34.66 22.48 9.30
N ARG A 223 -35.37 21.64 8.53
CA ARG A 223 -34.85 20.55 7.67
C ARG A 223 -34.23 19.36 8.40
N GLU A 224 -34.16 19.39 9.72
CA GLU A 224 -33.74 18.23 10.49
C GLU A 224 -34.83 17.17 10.52
N ASN A 225 -34.41 15.90 10.43
CA ASN A 225 -35.28 14.75 10.61
C ASN A 225 -35.40 14.45 12.10
N LEU A 226 -36.53 14.80 12.70
CA LEU A 226 -36.84 14.42 14.08
C LEU A 226 -37.56 13.08 14.08
N ILE A 227 -36.99 12.12 14.80
CA ILE A 227 -37.57 10.79 14.99
C ILE A 227 -38.34 10.79 16.31
N LEU A 228 -39.66 10.61 16.24
CA LEU A 228 -40.51 10.36 17.39
C LEU A 228 -40.72 8.86 17.53
N THR A 229 -40.55 8.34 18.73
CA THR A 229 -40.64 6.89 19.01
C THR A 229 -41.77 6.63 19.99
N VAL A 230 -42.68 5.73 19.62
CA VAL A 230 -43.69 5.16 20.51
C VAL A 230 -43.23 3.79 20.94
N CYS A 231 -43.12 3.58 22.26
CA CYS A 231 -42.76 2.31 22.88
C CYS A 231 -43.94 1.75 23.69
N LEU A 232 -44.07 0.42 23.73
CA LEU A 232 -45.02 -0.31 24.58
C LEU A 232 -44.27 -0.98 25.73
N PHE A 233 -44.75 -0.83 26.95
CA PHE A 233 -44.15 -1.42 28.14
C PHE A 233 -45.18 -2.19 28.98
N ASP A 234 -44.80 -3.36 29.52
CA ASP A 234 -45.63 -4.07 30.50
C ASP A 234 -45.57 -3.40 31.90
N CYS A 235 -46.34 -3.91 32.87
CA CYS A 235 -46.35 -3.40 34.24
C CYS A 235 -45.02 -3.52 35.01
N PHE A 236 -44.06 -4.27 34.47
CA PHE A 236 -42.68 -4.37 34.99
C PHE A 236 -41.69 -3.54 34.15
N ASN A 237 -42.20 -2.66 33.29
CA ASN A 237 -41.43 -1.80 32.38
C ASN A 237 -40.61 -2.59 31.34
N ASN A 238 -41.08 -3.78 30.95
CA ASN A 238 -40.48 -4.54 29.86
C ASN A 238 -41.07 -4.12 28.52
N GLU A 239 -40.21 -3.89 27.53
CA GLU A 239 -40.65 -3.60 26.17
C GLU A 239 -41.46 -4.77 25.59
N VAL A 240 -42.71 -4.50 25.23
CA VAL A 240 -43.63 -5.51 24.69
C VAL A 240 -43.44 -5.62 23.19
N ARG A 241 -43.09 -6.81 22.72
CA ARG A 241 -43.01 -7.13 21.29
C ARG A 241 -44.37 -7.61 20.82
N THR A 242 -45.15 -6.76 20.16
CA THR A 242 -46.45 -7.15 19.62
C THR A 242 -46.33 -7.43 18.13
N ASP A 243 -46.40 -8.71 17.75
CA ASP A 243 -46.59 -9.11 16.35
C ASP A 243 -48.02 -8.76 15.85
N ALA A 244 -48.93 -8.41 16.78
CA ALA A 244 -50.29 -7.94 16.52
C ALA A 244 -50.34 -6.40 16.48
N LEU A 245 -49.98 -5.82 15.33
CA LEU A 245 -49.98 -4.39 15.03
C LEU A 245 -51.38 -3.72 15.02
N GLU A 246 -52.46 -4.46 15.26
CA GLU A 246 -53.81 -3.96 15.02
C GLU A 246 -54.24 -2.85 16.01
N ASN A 247 -53.59 -2.61 17.14
CA ASN A 247 -54.09 -1.67 18.16
C ASN A 247 -53.17 -0.48 18.49
N ILE A 248 -52.32 -0.03 17.56
CA ILE A 248 -51.41 1.11 17.82
C ILE A 248 -52.17 2.46 17.74
N PRO A 249 -52.08 3.33 18.78
CA PRO A 249 -52.57 4.70 18.76
C PRO A 249 -51.99 5.49 17.60
N GLN A 250 -52.81 6.29 16.92
CA GLN A 250 -52.33 7.18 15.89
C GLN A 250 -51.60 8.36 16.52
N LEU A 251 -50.36 8.61 16.09
CA LEU A 251 -49.67 9.86 16.39
C LEU A 251 -50.34 10.99 15.62
N ILE A 252 -50.97 11.91 16.35
CA ILE A 252 -51.66 13.09 15.82
C ILE A 252 -50.83 14.34 16.14
N LYS A 253 -50.70 15.22 15.14
CA LYS A 253 -50.14 16.56 15.31
C LYS A 253 -51.28 17.51 15.64
N ARG A 254 -51.20 18.19 16.79
CA ARG A 254 -52.26 19.10 17.25
C ARG A 254 -52.21 20.46 16.57
N ASP A 255 -51.00 21.02 16.39
CA ASP A 255 -50.76 22.33 15.77
C ASP A 255 -49.43 22.41 14.98
N GLY A 256 -49.38 23.24 13.92
CA GLY A 256 -48.14 23.65 13.23
C GLY A 256 -48.17 23.59 11.69
N PRO A 257 -47.33 24.35 10.96
CA PRO A 257 -47.31 24.37 9.49
C PRO A 257 -46.74 23.09 8.88
N ASP A 258 -47.18 22.77 7.67
CA ASP A 258 -47.01 21.52 6.90
C ASP A 258 -45.67 20.79 7.08
N GLY A 259 -45.75 19.49 7.39
CA GLY A 259 -44.64 18.56 7.42
C GLY A 259 -45.03 17.25 6.73
N LEU A 260 -44.09 16.64 6.00
CA LEU A 260 -44.26 15.33 5.37
C LEU A 260 -43.95 14.23 6.39
N ARG A 261 -44.77 13.18 6.45
CA ARG A 261 -44.64 12.06 7.39
C ARG A 261 -44.10 10.83 6.66
N PHE A 262 -43.03 10.24 7.20
CA PHE A 262 -42.66 8.85 6.88
C PHE A 262 -42.74 8.02 8.16
N THR A 263 -43.56 6.97 8.13
CA THR A 263 -43.65 5.97 9.20
C THR A 263 -42.81 4.77 8.82
N GLY A 264 -41.75 4.53 9.60
CA GLY A 264 -40.98 3.30 9.56
C GLY A 264 -41.43 2.42 10.72
N GLU A 265 -41.93 1.23 10.40
CA GLU A 265 -42.23 0.21 11.40
C GLU A 265 -41.00 -0.68 11.57
N SER A 266 -40.53 -0.80 12.81
CA SER A 266 -39.55 -1.80 13.21
C SER A 266 -40.13 -2.57 14.39
N ASN A 267 -39.83 -3.86 14.50
CA ASN A 267 -40.66 -4.87 15.18
C ASN A 267 -41.18 -4.60 16.61
N ASN A 268 -40.76 -3.55 17.33
CA ASN A 268 -41.35 -3.19 18.64
C ASN A 268 -41.52 -1.66 18.86
N LYS A 269 -41.19 -0.84 17.86
CA LYS A 269 -41.19 0.62 17.98
C LYS A 269 -41.78 1.22 16.72
N VAL A 270 -42.79 2.05 16.92
CA VAL A 270 -43.30 2.88 15.83
C VAL A 270 -42.48 4.15 15.82
N THR A 271 -41.62 4.26 14.80
CA THR A 271 -40.84 5.47 14.57
C THR A 271 -41.50 6.31 13.49
N THR A 272 -41.85 7.54 13.85
CA THR A 272 -42.34 8.52 12.89
C THR A 272 -41.27 9.58 12.69
N CYS A 273 -40.85 9.78 11.44
CA CYS A 273 -39.89 10.81 11.07
C CYS A 273 -40.63 12.06 10.58
N TYR A 274 -40.29 13.21 11.16
CA TYR A 274 -40.81 14.52 10.77
C TYR A 274 -39.67 15.39 10.21
N ASN A 275 -39.92 16.01 9.06
CA ASN A 275 -39.07 17.05 8.50
C ASN A 275 -39.79 18.40 8.59
N PHE A 276 -39.21 19.34 9.33
CA PHE A 276 -39.82 20.65 9.57
C PHE A 276 -39.36 21.67 8.54
N LYS A 277 -40.30 22.25 7.78
CA LYS A 277 -40.01 23.28 6.77
C LYS A 277 -40.00 24.71 7.32
N ARG A 278 -40.54 24.94 8.52
CA ARG A 278 -40.66 26.27 9.15
C ARG A 278 -40.22 26.19 10.61
N THR A 279 -39.77 27.31 11.14
CA THR A 279 -39.49 27.49 12.57
C THR A 279 -40.80 27.71 13.34
N GLY A 280 -40.85 27.31 14.61
CA GLY A 280 -42.06 27.39 15.45
C GLY A 280 -42.14 26.32 16.54
N LYS A 281 -43.24 26.31 17.31
CA LYS A 281 -43.52 25.27 18.31
C LYS A 281 -44.53 24.25 17.74
N TYR A 282 -44.28 22.97 17.98
CA TYR A 282 -45.06 21.84 17.47
C TYR A 282 -45.48 20.94 18.64
N ASP A 283 -46.77 20.65 18.78
CA ASP A 283 -47.31 19.76 19.83
C ASP A 283 -47.77 18.42 19.22
N PHE A 284 -47.20 17.33 19.72
CA PHE A 284 -47.49 15.96 19.30
C PHE A 284 -48.24 15.21 20.40
N CYS A 285 -49.28 14.46 20.05
CA CYS A 285 -50.04 13.64 21.00
C CYS A 285 -50.35 12.26 20.40
N LEU A 286 -50.56 11.25 21.25
CA LEU A 286 -51.11 9.97 20.80
C LEU A 286 -52.63 10.01 20.94
N ALA A 287 -53.34 9.49 19.94
CA ALA A 287 -54.79 9.32 19.98
C ALA A 287 -55.19 7.89 19.68
N ASP A 288 -56.26 7.42 20.30
CA ASP A 288 -56.85 6.12 19.99
C ASP A 288 -57.46 6.10 18.56
N ARG A 289 -58.00 4.93 18.14
CA ARG A 289 -58.68 4.81 16.84
C ARG A 289 -59.92 5.70 16.70
N GLY A 290 -60.51 6.16 17.81
CA GLY A 290 -61.63 7.09 17.84
C GLY A 290 -61.20 8.56 17.75
N GLY A 291 -59.89 8.84 17.72
CA GLY A 291 -59.34 10.20 17.73
C GLY A 291 -59.28 10.83 19.12
N THR A 292 -59.56 10.08 20.19
CA THR A 292 -59.46 10.56 21.56
C THR A 292 -58.00 10.60 21.98
N ILE A 293 -57.51 11.77 22.42
CA ILE A 293 -56.12 11.92 22.89
C ILE A 293 -55.93 11.11 24.17
N LEU A 294 -54.89 10.28 24.20
CA LEU A 294 -54.48 9.54 25.39
C LEU A 294 -53.84 10.52 26.38
N GLU A 295 -54.39 10.60 27.60
CA GLU A 295 -53.86 11.46 28.66
C GLU A 295 -52.38 11.14 28.96
N GLY A 296 -51.57 12.18 29.17
CA GLY A 296 -50.13 12.04 29.45
C GLY A 296 -49.21 11.88 28.23
N THR A 297 -49.72 11.94 27.00
CA THR A 297 -48.93 11.69 25.77
C THR A 297 -48.53 12.94 24.97
N SER A 298 -48.65 14.15 25.53
CA SER A 298 -48.27 15.40 24.83
C SER A 298 -46.76 15.65 24.88
N LEU A 299 -46.19 16.02 23.72
CA LEU A 299 -44.78 16.33 23.56
C LEU A 299 -44.59 17.60 22.71
N LEU A 300 -44.05 18.64 23.33
CA LEU A 300 -43.79 19.93 22.70
C LEU A 300 -42.36 20.00 22.13
N ILE A 301 -42.23 20.34 20.85
CA ILE A 301 -40.96 20.49 20.13
C ILE A 301 -40.82 21.92 19.61
N THR A 302 -39.68 22.57 19.86
CA THR A 302 -39.35 23.88 19.28
C THR A 302 -38.42 23.72 18.07
N VAL A 303 -38.78 24.29 16.92
CA VAL A 303 -37.98 24.26 15.69
C VAL A 303 -37.38 25.64 15.42
N GLN A 304 -36.06 25.72 15.25
CA GLN A 304 -35.32 26.95 14.96
C GLN A 304 -34.42 26.80 13.73
N ASP A 305 -33.82 27.88 13.23
CA ASP A 305 -32.82 27.76 12.15
C ASP A 305 -31.54 27.11 12.68
N ALA A 306 -30.92 26.27 11.86
CA ALA A 306 -29.63 25.68 12.18
C ALA A 306 -28.55 26.78 12.21
N PRO A 307 -27.67 26.79 13.22
CA PRO A 307 -26.54 27.73 13.24
C PRO A 307 -25.55 27.44 12.10
N LEU A 308 -24.83 28.48 11.67
CA LEU A 308 -23.76 28.38 10.68
C LEU A 308 -22.62 27.49 11.20
N ASP A 309 -22.15 26.56 10.37
CA ASP A 309 -21.01 25.67 10.65
C ASP A 309 -19.77 26.15 9.88
N TYR A 310 -18.85 26.76 10.62
CA TYR A 310 -17.59 27.29 10.09
C TYR A 310 -16.60 26.19 9.65
N HIS A 311 -16.76 24.95 10.11
CA HIS A 311 -15.90 23.82 9.75
C HIS A 311 -16.36 23.16 8.45
N ARG A 312 -17.69 23.09 8.24
CA ARG A 312 -18.29 22.51 7.02
C ARG A 312 -18.44 23.50 5.87
N SER A 313 -18.38 24.80 6.16
CA SER A 313 -18.34 25.82 5.12
C SER A 313 -17.05 25.69 4.29
N THR A 314 -17.18 25.73 2.97
CA THR A 314 -16.07 25.53 2.04
C THR A 314 -15.75 26.80 1.29
N ILE A 315 -14.47 26.99 1.00
CA ILE A 315 -14.02 27.95 0.00
C ILE A 315 -13.42 27.15 -1.14
N GLU A 316 -14.02 27.30 -2.31
CA GLU A 316 -13.56 26.68 -3.54
C GLU A 316 -12.98 27.78 -4.42
N TRP A 317 -11.75 27.59 -4.91
CA TRP A 317 -11.21 28.51 -5.89
C TRP A 317 -12.00 28.35 -7.18
N ILE A 318 -12.45 29.48 -7.76
CA ILE A 318 -13.06 29.48 -9.09
C ILE A 318 -11.96 29.95 -10.02
N PRO A 319 -11.39 29.07 -10.85
CA PRO A 319 -10.60 29.55 -11.97
C PRO A 319 -11.50 30.47 -12.79
N GLU A 320 -11.05 31.69 -13.11
CA GLU A 320 -11.82 32.68 -13.91
C GLU A 320 -12.22 32.15 -15.30
N TYR A 321 -11.80 30.93 -15.65
CA TYR A 321 -12.17 30.16 -16.83
C TYR A 321 -12.31 28.68 -16.40
N ASP A 322 -13.34 27.95 -16.84
CA ASP A 322 -13.71 26.56 -16.45
C ASP A 322 -12.65 25.45 -16.71
N ASP A 323 -11.37 25.68 -16.40
CA ASP A 323 -10.28 24.79 -16.78
C ASP A 323 -9.37 24.34 -15.61
N ILE A 324 -9.25 23.01 -15.58
CA ILE A 324 -8.14 22.17 -15.11
C ILE A 324 -8.08 21.91 -13.58
N PRO A 325 -8.50 20.71 -13.12
CA PRO A 325 -8.29 20.23 -11.74
C PRO A 325 -6.81 20.18 -11.30
N ASP A 326 -5.85 20.23 -12.22
CA ASP A 326 -4.45 19.89 -11.94
C ASP A 326 -3.40 21.00 -12.12
N GLN A 327 -3.72 22.22 -12.61
CA GLN A 327 -2.74 23.32 -12.66
C GLN A 327 -3.41 24.72 -12.63
N PRO A 328 -3.19 25.54 -11.60
CA PRO A 328 -3.45 26.96 -11.68
C PRO A 328 -2.28 27.63 -12.40
N VAL A 329 -2.59 28.41 -13.41
CA VAL A 329 -1.70 29.50 -13.79
C VAL A 329 -2.08 30.63 -12.83
N PHE A 330 -1.11 31.18 -12.10
CA PHE A 330 -1.34 32.46 -11.41
C PHE A 330 -1.87 33.43 -12.46
N PRO A 331 -3.08 33.99 -12.30
CA PRO A 331 -3.57 34.98 -13.26
C PRO A 331 -2.50 36.07 -13.37
N GLU A 332 -2.11 36.42 -14.59
CA GLU A 332 -1.34 37.66 -14.79
C GLU A 332 -2.18 38.88 -14.39
N ASP A 333 -3.50 38.67 -14.29
CA ASP A 333 -4.49 39.59 -13.77
C ASP A 333 -4.34 39.74 -12.24
N GLU A 334 -4.42 40.98 -11.76
CA GLU A 334 -4.19 41.37 -10.36
C GLU A 334 -5.30 40.88 -9.39
N THR A 335 -6.08 39.85 -9.73
CA THR A 335 -7.22 39.32 -8.97
C THR A 335 -7.31 37.79 -9.05
N PHE A 336 -8.02 37.16 -8.10
CA PHE A 336 -8.54 35.79 -8.27
C PHE A 336 -9.97 35.70 -7.76
N GLN A 337 -10.75 34.78 -8.35
CA GLN A 337 -12.13 34.53 -7.97
C GLN A 337 -12.24 33.27 -7.10
N CYS A 338 -13.16 33.28 -6.14
CA CYS A 338 -13.45 32.11 -5.31
C CYS A 338 -14.92 32.07 -4.87
N PHE A 339 -15.40 30.86 -4.60
CA PHE A 339 -16.74 30.56 -4.15
C PHE A 339 -16.73 30.22 -2.68
N LEU A 340 -17.43 31.00 -1.87
CA LEU A 340 -17.67 30.70 -0.46
C LEU A 340 -19.06 30.06 -0.34
N ARG A 341 -19.11 28.76 -0.01
CA ARG A 341 -20.36 28.07 0.34
C ARG A 341 -20.50 27.98 1.84
N LEU A 342 -21.54 28.61 2.37
CA LEU A 342 -21.86 28.57 3.78
C LEU A 342 -22.80 27.41 4.07
N LYS A 343 -22.37 26.53 4.99
CA LYS A 343 -23.16 25.39 5.44
C LYS A 343 -23.64 25.61 6.86
N ASP A 344 -24.85 25.15 7.17
CA ASP A 344 -25.29 25.01 8.55
C ASP A 344 -24.73 23.73 9.21
N VAL A 345 -24.96 23.57 10.51
CA VAL A 345 -24.52 22.37 11.27
C VAL A 345 -25.14 21.05 10.78
N LEU A 346 -26.20 21.11 9.98
CA LEU A 346 -26.81 19.94 9.36
C LEU A 346 -26.22 19.62 7.98
N GLY A 347 -25.38 20.51 7.42
CA GLY A 347 -24.76 20.37 6.11
C GLY A 347 -25.60 20.90 4.94
N TYR A 348 -26.71 21.59 5.21
CA TYR A 348 -27.48 22.29 4.18
C TYR A 348 -26.88 23.66 3.90
N ASP A 349 -27.16 24.20 2.71
CA ASP A 349 -26.75 25.57 2.37
C ASP A 349 -27.48 26.57 3.27
N TYR A 350 -26.72 27.55 3.77
CA TYR A 350 -27.19 28.49 4.77
C TYR A 350 -28.13 29.52 4.13
N ASP A 351 -29.43 29.32 4.33
CA ASP A 351 -30.47 30.13 3.65
C ASP A 351 -30.48 31.62 4.02
N THR A 352 -29.85 32.01 5.13
CA THR A 352 -29.93 33.38 5.64
C THR A 352 -28.90 34.26 4.95
N LYS A 353 -29.36 35.36 4.33
CA LYS A 353 -28.46 36.35 3.70
C LYS A 353 -27.54 36.97 4.74
N ILE A 354 -26.24 36.83 4.54
CA ILE A 354 -25.21 37.47 5.34
C ILE A 354 -24.87 38.82 4.70
N ALA A 355 -24.78 39.86 5.54
CA ALA A 355 -24.38 41.18 5.09
C ALA A 355 -22.93 41.16 4.56
N LYS A 356 -22.65 41.89 3.47
CA LYS A 356 -21.36 41.80 2.76
C LYS A 356 -20.17 42.19 3.66
N ASP A 357 -20.37 43.11 4.58
CA ASP A 357 -19.38 43.61 5.55
C ASP A 357 -19.00 42.57 6.63
N CYS A 358 -19.79 41.50 6.79
CA CYS A 358 -19.48 40.40 7.69
C CYS A 358 -18.45 39.41 7.11
N ILE A 359 -18.16 39.46 5.80
CA ILE A 359 -17.20 38.58 5.12
C ILE A 359 -15.88 39.33 4.96
N LYS A 360 -14.78 38.78 5.50
CA LYS A 360 -13.44 39.36 5.40
C LYS A 360 -12.45 38.32 4.90
N VAL A 361 -11.54 38.72 4.00
CA VAL A 361 -10.43 37.88 3.52
C VAL A 361 -9.13 38.39 4.15
N ARG A 362 -8.30 37.47 4.65
CA ARG A 362 -6.97 37.79 5.17
C ARG A 362 -5.89 36.99 4.45
N TYR A 363 -4.77 37.63 4.19
CA TYR A 363 -3.53 37.01 3.73
C TYR A 363 -2.46 37.20 4.82
N GLY A 364 -2.04 36.10 5.45
CA GLY A 364 -1.28 36.18 6.70
C GLY A 364 -2.06 36.95 7.78
N ASN A 365 -1.47 38.05 8.29
CA ASN A 365 -2.10 38.96 9.25
C ASN A 365 -2.75 40.20 8.61
N ILE A 366 -2.69 40.33 7.29
CA ILE A 366 -3.16 41.51 6.55
C ILE A 366 -4.60 41.24 6.10
N VAL A 367 -5.50 42.20 6.32
CA VAL A 367 -6.85 42.18 5.76
C VAL A 367 -6.77 42.63 4.31
N VAL A 368 -7.31 41.83 3.38
CA VAL A 368 -7.34 42.20 1.97
C VAL A 368 -8.45 43.23 1.76
N GLU A 369 -8.08 44.41 1.30
CA GLU A 369 -9.02 45.51 1.00
C GLU A 369 -9.63 45.36 -0.40
N ASN A 370 -10.77 46.01 -0.64
CA ASN A 370 -11.45 46.06 -1.94
C ASN A 370 -11.88 44.69 -2.50
N ILE A 371 -12.26 43.74 -1.64
CA ILE A 371 -12.89 42.49 -2.09
C ILE A 371 -14.29 42.78 -2.65
N GLU A 372 -14.60 42.22 -3.81
CA GLU A 372 -15.95 42.30 -4.38
C GLU A 372 -16.74 41.05 -4.00
N ILE A 373 -17.90 41.24 -3.38
CA ILE A 373 -18.76 40.14 -2.93
C ILE A 373 -20.11 40.25 -3.63
N SER A 374 -20.50 39.18 -4.30
CA SER A 374 -21.83 39.03 -4.91
C SER A 374 -22.49 37.74 -4.43
N SER A 375 -23.75 37.81 -4.04
CA SER A 375 -24.55 36.61 -3.73
C SER A 375 -24.90 35.90 -5.03
N CYS A 376 -24.81 34.57 -5.04
CA CYS A 376 -25.15 33.79 -6.22
C CYS A 376 -26.68 33.76 -6.40
N PRO A 377 -27.22 34.17 -7.55
CA PRO A 377 -28.67 34.29 -7.72
C PRO A 377 -29.40 32.93 -7.67
N ASN A 378 -28.70 31.85 -8.00
CA ASN A 378 -29.28 30.50 -8.10
C ASN A 378 -28.92 29.59 -6.91
N ASP A 379 -28.11 30.05 -5.96
CA ASP A 379 -27.57 29.20 -4.90
C ASP A 379 -27.56 29.95 -3.56
N VAL A 380 -28.54 29.65 -2.71
CA VAL A 380 -28.76 30.36 -1.43
C VAL A 380 -27.65 29.97 -0.46
N GLY A 381 -26.96 30.95 0.12
CA GLY A 381 -25.81 30.68 1.02
C GLY A 381 -24.46 30.64 0.31
N SER A 382 -24.44 30.85 -1.00
CA SER A 382 -23.23 30.90 -1.81
C SER A 382 -22.86 32.31 -2.24
N TYR A 383 -21.58 32.65 -2.09
CA TYR A 383 -21.04 33.97 -2.40
C TYR A 383 -19.87 33.84 -3.37
N ASN A 384 -19.91 34.63 -4.43
CA ASN A 384 -18.81 34.81 -5.34
C ASN A 384 -17.95 35.99 -4.86
N ILE A 385 -16.67 35.73 -4.61
CA ILE A 385 -15.72 36.67 -4.02
C ILE A 385 -14.55 36.87 -4.99
N VAL A 386 -14.35 38.10 -5.43
CA VAL A 386 -13.18 38.50 -6.22
C VAL A 386 -12.18 39.18 -5.29
N VAL A 387 -10.97 38.64 -5.22
CA VAL A 387 -9.91 39.06 -4.30
C VAL A 387 -8.76 39.70 -5.08
N PRO A 388 -8.46 40.99 -4.87
CA PRO A 388 -7.31 41.63 -5.50
C PRO A 388 -5.98 41.16 -4.89
N LEU A 389 -5.02 40.82 -5.75
CA LEU A 389 -3.66 40.36 -5.46
C LEU A 389 -2.60 41.48 -5.49
N LYS A 390 -2.99 42.69 -5.90
CA LYS A 390 -2.06 43.82 -6.06
C LYS A 390 -1.26 44.05 -4.77
N ASN A 391 0.07 43.92 -4.87
CA ASN A 391 1.07 44.09 -3.79
C ASN A 391 1.18 42.98 -2.72
N LEU A 392 0.46 41.85 -2.84
CA LEU A 392 0.44 40.83 -1.78
C LEU A 392 1.36 39.62 -2.02
N VAL A 393 1.64 39.24 -3.28
CA VAL A 393 2.06 37.84 -3.58
C VAL A 393 3.28 37.69 -4.49
N LYS A 394 3.95 38.76 -4.93
CA LYS A 394 5.02 38.65 -5.95
C LYS A 394 6.17 37.70 -5.57
N ASP A 395 6.41 37.47 -4.28
CA ASP A 395 7.52 36.65 -3.78
C ASP A 395 7.11 35.48 -2.84
N ASP A 396 5.81 35.28 -2.57
CA ASP A 396 5.36 34.17 -1.70
C ASP A 396 5.14 32.89 -2.52
N ALA A 397 5.98 31.89 -2.27
CA ALA A 397 5.92 30.60 -2.93
C ALA A 397 4.69 29.76 -2.55
N SER A 398 3.91 30.13 -1.51
CA SER A 398 2.74 29.39 -1.05
C SER A 398 1.68 30.27 -0.35
N PRO A 399 0.98 31.12 -1.11
CA PRO A 399 0.05 32.08 -0.53
C PRO A 399 -1.18 31.39 0.06
N ARG A 400 -1.51 31.73 1.31
CA ARG A 400 -2.67 31.21 2.04
C ARG A 400 -3.64 32.33 2.38
N PHE A 401 -4.88 32.17 1.95
CA PHE A 401 -5.97 33.09 2.26
C PHE A 401 -6.93 32.48 3.29
N TRP A 402 -7.35 33.28 4.25
CA TRP A 402 -8.30 32.91 5.29
C TRP A 402 -9.55 33.75 5.19
N PHE A 403 -10.71 33.10 5.20
CA PHE A 403 -12.01 33.78 5.14
C PHE A 403 -12.61 33.83 6.53
N PHE A 404 -13.22 34.95 6.86
CA PHE A 404 -13.90 35.18 8.13
C PHE A 404 -15.33 35.60 7.85
N VAL A 405 -16.28 35.00 8.57
CA VAL A 405 -17.71 35.33 8.51
C VAL A 405 -18.15 35.66 9.93
N ASN A 406 -18.74 36.84 10.16
CA ASN A 406 -19.12 37.30 11.52
C ASN A 406 -17.95 37.23 12.53
N ALA A 407 -16.76 37.66 12.11
CA ALA A 407 -15.51 37.62 12.87
C ALA A 407 -14.99 36.22 13.25
N ARG A 408 -15.62 35.13 12.77
CA ARG A 408 -15.15 33.76 12.96
C ARG A 408 -14.51 33.22 11.69
N LYS A 409 -13.43 32.48 11.87
CA LYS A 409 -12.59 31.94 10.79
C LYS A 409 -13.24 30.70 10.18
N ILE A 410 -13.32 30.62 8.86
CA ILE A 410 -13.60 29.39 8.14
C ILE A 410 -12.32 28.55 8.16
N GLU A 411 -12.39 27.32 8.66
CA GLU A 411 -11.18 26.52 8.94
C GLU A 411 -10.45 26.07 7.68
N ASN A 412 -11.15 25.98 6.55
CA ASN A 412 -10.58 25.63 5.27
C ASN A 412 -9.91 26.87 4.65
N SER A 413 -8.58 27.02 4.79
CA SER A 413 -7.85 28.04 4.03
C SER A 413 -7.92 27.76 2.54
N LEU A 414 -8.06 28.81 1.74
CA LEU A 414 -7.81 28.72 0.31
C LEU A 414 -6.29 28.70 0.10
N ILE A 415 -5.77 27.54 -0.29
CA ILE A 415 -4.39 27.38 -0.74
C ILE A 415 -4.43 27.52 -2.26
N LEU A 416 -3.90 28.63 -2.79
CA LEU A 416 -3.73 28.74 -4.24
C LEU A 416 -2.73 27.65 -4.65
N PRO A 417 -3.03 26.84 -5.69
CA PRO A 417 -2.11 25.79 -6.02
C PRO A 417 -0.81 26.41 -6.56
N THR A 418 0.31 25.99 -6.00
CA THR A 418 1.63 26.51 -6.35
C THR A 418 2.22 25.63 -7.43
N PHE A 419 2.96 26.20 -8.39
CA PHE A 419 3.93 25.40 -9.15
C PHE A 419 4.84 24.73 -8.12
N LYS A 420 4.66 23.43 -7.88
CA LYS A 420 5.66 22.68 -7.12
C LYS A 420 6.93 22.74 -7.95
N ARG A 421 7.85 23.63 -7.58
CA ARG A 421 9.26 23.53 -7.92
C ARG A 421 9.72 22.23 -7.26
N PHE A 422 9.57 21.13 -7.99
CA PHE A 422 9.62 19.80 -7.39
C PHE A 422 11.08 19.40 -7.23
N GLU A 423 11.54 19.44 -5.98
CA GLU A 423 12.90 19.10 -5.51
C GLU A 423 13.26 17.60 -5.63
N LYS A 424 12.41 16.76 -6.23
CA LYS A 424 12.50 15.28 -6.14
C LYS A 424 13.78 14.67 -6.72
N TYR A 425 14.54 15.40 -7.54
CA TYR A 425 15.81 14.93 -8.12
C TYR A 425 16.89 16.01 -8.18
N ASP A 426 16.65 17.18 -7.58
CA ASP A 426 17.56 18.33 -7.68
C ASP A 426 18.54 18.42 -6.51
N ASP A 427 18.22 17.80 -5.36
CA ASP A 427 19.10 17.83 -4.20
C ASP A 427 20.11 16.66 -4.17
N ASP A 428 21.32 16.97 -3.72
CA ASP A 428 22.36 16.00 -3.34
C ASP A 428 21.88 14.94 -2.34
N ARG A 429 20.70 15.14 -1.73
CA ARG A 429 20.11 14.28 -0.71
C ARG A 429 19.43 13.05 -1.30
N ASN A 430 18.91 13.11 -2.53
CA ASN A 430 18.22 11.96 -3.13
C ASN A 430 19.18 10.90 -3.68
N CYS A 431 20.43 11.26 -3.99
CA CYS A 431 21.48 10.29 -4.32
C CYS A 431 22.62 10.40 -3.32
N PHE A 432 22.79 9.44 -2.41
CA PHE A 432 23.88 9.43 -1.46
C PHE A 432 24.70 8.14 -1.53
N VAL A 433 25.97 8.24 -1.13
CA VAL A 433 26.90 7.11 -1.09
C VAL A 433 26.84 6.48 0.30
N ARG A 434 26.56 5.18 0.37
CA ARG A 434 26.70 4.39 1.59
C ARG A 434 27.88 3.43 1.45
N TYR A 435 28.88 3.64 2.30
CA TYR A 435 30.03 2.75 2.42
C TYR A 435 29.66 1.57 3.34
N ARG A 436 29.87 0.33 2.90
CA ARG A 436 29.93 -0.84 3.81
C ARG A 436 31.38 -1.10 4.17
N ARG A 437 31.63 -1.47 5.43
CA ARG A 437 32.97 -1.47 6.04
C ARG A 437 34.08 -2.20 5.25
N HIS A 438 33.83 -3.11 4.30
CA HIS A 438 34.90 -3.88 3.65
C HIS A 438 34.70 -4.38 2.19
N ALA A 439 33.84 -3.79 1.33
CA ALA A 439 33.80 -4.25 -0.08
C ALA A 439 33.10 -3.31 -1.08
N PHE A 440 31.92 -2.77 -0.77
CA PHE A 440 31.09 -2.09 -1.79
C PHE A 440 30.69 -0.68 -1.37
N ALA A 441 30.67 0.25 -2.35
CA ALA A 441 29.88 1.47 -2.25
C ALA A 441 28.54 1.26 -2.92
N LYS A 442 27.50 1.54 -2.16
CA LYS A 442 26.13 1.59 -2.66
C LYS A 442 25.79 3.04 -2.92
N ILE A 443 25.47 3.38 -4.16
CA ILE A 443 24.82 4.65 -4.48
C ILE A 443 23.33 4.41 -4.31
N VAL A 444 22.73 5.06 -3.32
CA VAL A 444 21.31 4.95 -3.02
C VAL A 444 20.60 6.12 -3.68
N CYS A 445 19.66 5.83 -4.58
CA CYS A 445 18.85 6.81 -5.29
C CYS A 445 17.40 6.74 -4.78
N CYS A 446 17.05 7.60 -3.83
CA CYS A 446 15.70 7.71 -3.28
C CYS A 446 14.70 8.19 -4.33
N GLY A 447 13.49 7.61 -4.35
CA GLY A 447 12.42 8.03 -5.27
C GLY A 447 12.65 7.65 -6.74
N VAL A 448 13.74 6.96 -7.07
CA VAL A 448 14.02 6.38 -8.38
C VAL A 448 13.58 4.92 -8.36
N LYS A 449 12.78 4.47 -9.33
CA LYS A 449 12.43 3.07 -9.53
C LYS A 449 13.52 2.38 -10.35
N ARG A 450 13.61 1.06 -10.19
CA ARG A 450 14.51 0.22 -11.00
C ARG A 450 14.30 0.42 -12.50
N ASN A 451 13.05 0.58 -12.94
CA ASN A 451 12.72 0.76 -14.36
C ASN A 451 13.17 2.12 -14.90
N ASP A 452 13.33 3.12 -14.05
CA ASP A 452 13.81 4.45 -14.44
C ASP A 452 15.32 4.39 -14.79
N ILE A 453 16.03 3.42 -14.20
CA ILE A 453 17.46 3.15 -14.44
C ILE A 453 17.67 2.04 -15.48
N ILE A 454 16.82 1.01 -15.56
CA ILE A 454 17.08 -0.16 -16.43
C ILE A 454 16.10 -0.25 -17.63
N GLY A 455 15.00 0.51 -17.62
CA GLY A 455 13.89 0.35 -18.56
C GLY A 455 13.90 1.27 -19.77
N SER A 456 14.63 2.40 -19.76
CA SER A 456 14.73 3.29 -20.91
C SER A 456 15.95 2.95 -21.79
N ASP A 457 15.81 3.10 -23.11
CA ASP A 457 16.81 2.68 -24.12
C ASP A 457 18.23 3.25 -23.90
N TYR A 458 18.35 4.36 -23.16
CA TYR A 458 19.62 5.03 -22.88
C TYR A 458 20.20 4.72 -21.49
N ALA A 459 19.40 4.24 -20.52
CA ALA A 459 19.82 3.95 -19.16
C ALA A 459 20.38 2.51 -18.95
N HIS A 460 20.55 1.74 -20.02
CA HIS A 460 21.05 0.36 -19.95
C HIS A 460 22.33 0.20 -19.11
N LEU A 461 22.44 -0.88 -18.31
CA LEU A 461 23.58 -1.15 -17.42
C LEU A 461 24.94 -1.05 -18.13
N ASN A 462 25.04 -1.58 -19.35
CA ASN A 462 26.20 -1.42 -20.24
C ASN A 462 26.64 0.05 -20.47
N ASN A 463 25.71 1.00 -20.56
CA ASN A 463 26.03 2.41 -20.71
C ASN A 463 26.55 2.98 -19.39
N ILE A 464 25.90 2.67 -18.25
CA ILE A 464 26.38 3.07 -16.92
C ILE A 464 27.80 2.53 -16.71
N LYS A 465 28.00 1.24 -16.95
CA LYS A 465 29.30 0.58 -16.91
C LYS A 465 30.34 1.29 -17.77
N ARG A 466 30.02 1.55 -19.04
CA ARG A 466 30.91 2.22 -19.99
C ARG A 466 31.28 3.63 -19.54
N VAL A 467 30.30 4.46 -19.17
CA VAL A 467 30.51 5.87 -18.82
C VAL A 467 31.20 6.00 -17.45
N CYS A 468 30.83 5.14 -16.49
CA CYS A 468 31.44 5.10 -15.16
C CYS A 468 32.78 4.35 -15.14
N GLU A 469 33.20 3.72 -16.24
CA GLU A 469 34.43 2.90 -16.37
C GLU A 469 34.45 1.71 -15.39
N LEU A 470 33.31 1.05 -15.22
CA LEU A 470 33.20 -0.15 -14.40
C LEU A 470 33.67 -1.38 -15.20
N GLN A 471 34.35 -2.31 -14.54
CA GLN A 471 34.78 -3.58 -15.16
C GLN A 471 33.61 -4.57 -15.27
N ASP A 472 32.74 -4.58 -14.27
CA ASP A 472 31.53 -5.40 -14.20
C ASP A 472 30.26 -4.55 -14.30
N ASP A 473 29.15 -5.23 -14.59
CA ASP A 473 27.84 -4.58 -14.66
C ASP A 473 27.40 -4.19 -13.24
N PRO A 474 26.96 -2.94 -13.02
CA PRO A 474 26.48 -2.53 -11.71
C PRO A 474 25.22 -3.33 -11.35
N LYS A 475 25.12 -3.78 -10.10
CA LYS A 475 23.91 -4.42 -9.60
C LYS A 475 22.92 -3.34 -9.22
N VAL A 476 21.68 -3.47 -9.68
CA VAL A 476 20.62 -2.51 -9.38
C VAL A 476 19.51 -3.27 -8.65
N GLU A 477 19.14 -2.81 -7.46
CA GLU A 477 18.16 -3.45 -6.57
C GLU A 477 17.14 -2.42 -6.07
N THR A 478 15.87 -2.81 -5.95
CA THR A 478 14.86 -1.98 -5.28
C THR A 478 14.98 -2.19 -3.78
N CYS A 479 15.03 -1.12 -3.00
CA CYS A 479 15.15 -1.18 -1.55
C CYS A 479 14.11 -0.26 -0.89
N GLN A 480 13.63 -0.67 0.28
CA GLN A 480 12.86 0.18 1.18
C GLN A 480 13.80 0.74 2.25
N PHE A 481 13.75 2.06 2.44
CA PHE A 481 14.55 2.74 3.46
C PHE A 481 13.63 3.32 4.53
N ILE A 482 14.02 3.13 5.78
CA ILE A 482 13.45 3.83 6.93
C ILE A 482 14.43 4.95 7.26
N GLU A 483 14.07 6.20 6.93
CA GLU A 483 14.86 7.35 7.36
C GLU A 483 14.64 7.60 8.87
N PRO A 484 15.70 7.74 9.67
CA PRO A 484 15.61 7.91 11.12
C PRO A 484 15.29 9.37 11.52
N ILE A 485 14.32 10.02 10.86
CA ILE A 485 13.92 11.41 11.18
C ILE A 485 12.44 11.42 11.59
N ARG A 486 12.21 11.44 12.92
CA ARG A 486 11.00 11.77 13.73
C ARG A 486 9.59 11.29 13.32
N THR A 487 9.37 10.85 12.10
CA THR A 487 8.16 10.22 11.57
C THR A 487 8.64 9.11 10.65
N TYR A 488 8.30 7.85 10.95
CA TYR A 488 8.70 6.69 10.16
C TYR A 488 8.06 6.72 8.76
N VAL A 489 8.65 7.48 7.83
CA VAL A 489 8.25 7.48 6.42
C VAL A 489 9.08 6.44 5.69
N ILE A 490 8.44 5.35 5.27
CA ILE A 490 9.06 4.34 4.41
C ILE A 490 9.19 4.94 3.01
N ARG A 491 10.42 5.21 2.57
CA ARG A 491 10.69 5.63 1.19
C ARG A 491 11.16 4.43 0.37
N THR A 492 10.57 4.26 -0.81
CA THR A 492 11.12 3.34 -1.82
C THR A 492 12.26 4.03 -2.56
N GLY A 493 13.36 3.33 -2.77
CA GLY A 493 14.50 3.81 -3.54
C GLY A 493 15.17 2.69 -4.31
N THR A 494 16.04 3.05 -5.24
CA THR A 494 16.85 2.09 -5.99
C THR A 494 18.31 2.19 -5.53
N VAL A 495 18.90 1.04 -5.22
CA VAL A 495 20.32 0.92 -4.91
C VAL A 495 21.07 0.50 -6.15
N ILE A 496 22.10 1.26 -6.50
CA ILE A 496 23.10 0.90 -7.49
C ILE A 496 24.36 0.49 -6.71
N GLU A 497 24.61 -0.80 -6.63
CA GLU A 497 25.83 -1.34 -6.03
C GLU A 497 26.94 -1.32 -7.07
N LEU A 498 27.94 -0.48 -6.80
CA LEU A 498 29.15 -0.40 -7.61
C LEU A 498 30.11 -1.50 -7.13
N PRO A 499 30.55 -2.42 -8.01
CA PRO A 499 31.57 -3.40 -7.67
C PRO A 499 32.91 -2.66 -7.46
N LEU A 500 33.23 -2.31 -6.22
CA LEU A 500 34.49 -1.63 -5.87
C LEU A 500 35.65 -2.60 -5.67
N ASP A 501 35.35 -3.88 -5.43
CA ASP A 501 36.32 -4.97 -5.24
C ASP A 501 37.38 -5.04 -6.35
N GLU A 502 37.14 -4.42 -7.52
CA GLU A 502 38.11 -4.35 -8.63
C GLU A 502 38.76 -2.97 -8.82
N ILE A 503 38.27 -1.91 -8.17
CA ILE A 503 38.95 -0.60 -8.16
C ILE A 503 40.21 -0.65 -7.30
N GLU A 504 40.22 -1.48 -6.25
CA GLU A 504 41.38 -1.70 -5.38
C GLU A 504 42.46 -2.61 -6.00
N TYR A 505 42.13 -3.44 -7.00
CA TYR A 505 43.03 -4.50 -7.47
C TYR A 505 43.49 -4.29 -8.92
N LYS A 506 44.32 -3.27 -9.17
CA LYS A 506 45.23 -3.35 -10.32
C LYS A 506 46.23 -4.47 -10.05
N ARG A 507 45.98 -5.66 -10.60
CA ARG A 507 46.95 -6.78 -10.68
C ARG A 507 48.15 -6.38 -11.55
N LEU A 508 49.00 -5.49 -11.06
CA LEU A 508 50.34 -5.26 -11.59
C LEU A 508 51.29 -6.20 -10.83
N GLY A 509 51.35 -7.47 -11.26
CA GLY A 509 52.40 -8.43 -10.87
C GLY A 509 52.68 -8.57 -9.36
N ARG A 510 52.02 -9.53 -8.69
CA ARG A 510 52.30 -10.04 -7.32
C ARG A 510 52.38 -9.04 -6.14
N ARG A 511 52.44 -7.72 -6.34
CA ARG A 511 52.41 -6.73 -5.26
C ARG A 511 51.01 -6.12 -5.13
N ARG A 512 50.41 -6.24 -3.94
CA ARG A 512 49.20 -5.49 -3.58
C ARG A 512 49.62 -4.03 -3.42
N ILE A 513 49.13 -3.16 -4.29
CA ILE A 513 49.23 -1.72 -4.10
C ILE A 513 47.85 -1.28 -3.65
N GLU A 514 47.73 -0.85 -2.39
CA GLU A 514 46.50 -0.27 -1.87
C GLU A 514 46.25 1.05 -2.61
N CYS A 515 45.08 1.17 -3.24
CA CYS A 515 44.65 2.44 -3.84
C CYS A 515 44.31 3.39 -2.68
N PRO A 516 44.82 4.63 -2.64
CA PRO A 516 44.52 5.56 -1.56
C PRO A 516 43.01 5.75 -1.41
N PRO A 517 42.44 5.76 -0.19
CA PRO A 517 41.00 5.94 0.05
C PRO A 517 40.41 7.16 -0.66
N GLU A 518 41.19 8.23 -0.81
CA GLU A 518 40.80 9.44 -1.54
C GLU A 518 40.55 9.21 -3.03
N GLU A 519 41.33 8.37 -3.70
CA GLU A 519 41.14 8.07 -5.12
C GLU A 519 39.84 7.27 -5.34
N ILE A 520 39.52 6.35 -4.42
CA ILE A 520 38.27 5.59 -4.41
C ILE A 520 37.09 6.52 -4.16
N ALA A 521 37.18 7.40 -3.16
CA ALA A 521 36.16 8.40 -2.87
C ALA A 521 35.89 9.32 -4.07
N ASN A 522 36.94 9.81 -4.72
CA ASN A 522 36.84 10.65 -5.93
C ASN A 522 36.19 9.91 -7.11
N LYS A 523 36.52 8.63 -7.32
CA LYS A 523 35.87 7.81 -8.36
C LYS A 523 34.39 7.60 -8.05
N ILE A 524 34.03 7.30 -6.81
CA ILE A 524 32.63 7.11 -6.42
C ILE A 524 31.85 8.40 -6.56
N GLN A 525 32.40 9.53 -6.12
CA GLN A 525 31.76 10.84 -6.25
C GLN A 525 31.58 11.22 -7.73
N LYS A 526 32.55 10.89 -8.60
CA LYS A 526 32.42 11.06 -10.05
C LYS A 526 31.35 10.14 -10.65
N CYS A 527 31.28 8.88 -10.24
CA CYS A 527 30.20 7.97 -10.66
C CYS A 527 28.83 8.49 -10.20
N ARG A 528 28.74 9.02 -8.98
CA ARG A 528 27.53 9.65 -8.45
C ARG A 528 27.10 10.86 -9.28
N SER A 529 28.02 11.78 -9.59
CA SER A 529 27.69 12.97 -10.40
C SER A 529 27.23 12.58 -11.81
N ILE A 530 27.87 11.57 -12.42
CA ILE A 530 27.45 11.01 -13.71
C ILE A 530 26.05 10.39 -13.62
N LEU A 531 25.78 9.58 -12.60
CA LEU A 531 24.48 8.93 -12.42
C LEU A 531 23.36 9.93 -12.15
N LEU A 532 23.64 11.04 -11.48
CA LEU A 532 22.67 12.13 -11.27
C LEU A 532 22.19 12.70 -12.61
N HIS A 533 23.08 12.91 -13.59
CA HIS A 533 22.67 13.33 -14.93
C HIS A 533 21.71 12.33 -15.57
N LEU A 534 21.96 11.02 -15.45
CA LEU A 534 21.06 10.00 -15.97
C LEU A 534 19.67 10.03 -15.31
N ILE A 535 19.62 10.21 -13.99
CA ILE A 535 18.37 10.22 -13.22
C ILE A 535 17.54 11.47 -13.57
N ARG A 536 18.18 12.65 -13.61
CA ARG A 536 17.54 13.91 -14.02
C ARG A 536 17.03 13.83 -15.45
N ALA A 537 17.84 13.27 -16.36
CA ALA A 537 17.43 13.00 -17.73
C ALA A 537 16.15 12.14 -17.83
N THR A 538 16.10 11.02 -17.12
CA THR A 538 14.92 10.15 -17.12
C THR A 538 13.70 10.88 -16.58
N TYR A 539 13.84 11.58 -15.45
CA TYR A 539 12.75 12.36 -14.87
C TYR A 539 12.20 13.41 -15.84
N TYR A 540 13.07 14.26 -16.40
CA TYR A 540 12.64 15.30 -17.31
C TYR A 540 11.99 14.73 -18.58
N ARG A 541 12.44 13.57 -19.04
CA ARG A 541 11.83 12.88 -20.18
C ARG A 541 10.43 12.35 -19.83
N GLU A 542 10.24 11.75 -18.66
CA GLU A 542 8.93 11.29 -18.18
C GLU A 542 7.94 12.43 -18.00
N GLU A 543 8.35 13.53 -17.36
CA GLU A 543 7.48 14.70 -17.18
C GLU A 543 7.09 15.31 -18.52
N ALA A 544 8.01 15.37 -19.47
CA ALA A 544 7.65 15.84 -20.78
C ALA A 544 6.69 14.89 -21.51
N PHE A 545 6.77 13.57 -21.32
CA PHE A 545 5.77 12.65 -21.88
C PHE A 545 4.38 12.85 -21.26
N LYS A 546 4.28 13.06 -19.94
CA LYS A 546 2.99 13.40 -19.29
C LYS A 546 2.41 14.71 -19.83
N LEU A 547 3.26 15.72 -20.04
CA LEU A 547 2.86 16.98 -20.64
C LEU A 547 2.46 16.83 -22.11
N ASP A 548 3.08 15.89 -22.85
CA ASP A 548 2.72 15.54 -24.22
C ASP A 548 1.33 14.89 -24.29
N GLU A 549 1.03 13.96 -23.37
CA GLU A 549 -0.31 13.35 -23.22
C GLU A 549 -1.36 14.43 -22.94
N ALA A 550 -1.15 15.26 -21.91
CA ALA A 550 -2.05 16.37 -21.61
C ALA A 550 -2.21 17.34 -22.80
N ARG A 551 -1.11 17.62 -23.53
CA ARG A 551 -1.16 18.45 -24.75
C ARG A 551 -2.03 17.82 -25.83
N GLU A 552 -1.92 16.52 -26.06
CA GLU A 552 -2.75 15.84 -27.06
C GLU A 552 -4.23 15.81 -26.64
N ASP A 553 -4.55 15.63 -25.37
CA ASP A 553 -5.93 15.74 -24.86
C ASP A 553 -6.52 17.13 -25.16
N TRP A 554 -5.77 18.20 -24.87
CA TRP A 554 -6.20 19.57 -25.18
C TRP A 554 -6.35 19.82 -26.68
N LYS A 555 -5.52 19.17 -27.50
CA LYS A 555 -5.61 19.25 -28.96
C LYS A 555 -6.84 18.51 -29.49
N GLU A 556 -7.20 17.37 -28.90
CA GLU A 556 -8.40 16.61 -29.22
C GLU A 556 -9.64 17.43 -28.85
N ARG A 557 -9.74 17.94 -27.62
CA ARG A 557 -10.81 18.85 -27.18
C ARG A 557 -10.97 20.07 -28.07
N ALA A 558 -9.85 20.71 -28.43
CA ALA A 558 -9.88 21.82 -29.37
C ALA A 558 -10.48 21.41 -30.72
N SER A 559 -10.09 20.24 -31.23
CA SER A 559 -10.58 19.70 -32.51
C SER A 559 -12.07 19.33 -32.45
N GLU A 560 -12.51 18.69 -31.38
CA GLU A 560 -13.93 18.39 -31.12
C GLU A 560 -14.77 19.66 -31.08
N ASN A 561 -14.32 20.70 -30.36
CA ASN A 561 -15.02 21.97 -30.30
C ASN A 561 -15.06 22.69 -31.65
N TYR A 562 -14.02 22.56 -32.50
CA TYR A 562 -14.10 23.05 -33.88
C TYR A 562 -15.16 22.30 -34.69
N ASN A 563 -15.20 20.97 -34.60
CA ASN A 563 -16.17 20.15 -35.33
C ASN A 563 -17.62 20.47 -34.91
N LYS A 564 -17.87 20.63 -33.60
CA LYS A 564 -19.18 21.02 -33.07
C LYS A 564 -19.67 22.38 -33.61
N ILE A 565 -18.76 23.36 -33.73
CA ILE A 565 -19.08 24.65 -34.37
C ILE A 565 -19.41 24.47 -35.85
N GLU A 566 -18.67 23.61 -36.57
CA GLU A 566 -18.93 23.31 -37.99
C GLU A 566 -20.27 22.57 -38.19
N GLU A 567 -20.68 21.75 -37.22
CA GLU A 567 -21.98 21.04 -37.18
C GLU A 567 -23.16 21.93 -36.76
N GLY A 568 -22.90 23.18 -36.35
CA GLY A 568 -23.93 24.15 -35.96
C GLY A 568 -24.40 24.04 -34.51
N GLU A 569 -23.67 23.32 -33.64
CA GLU A 569 -23.95 23.32 -32.20
C GLU A 569 -23.71 24.71 -31.59
N ASN A 570 -24.60 25.12 -30.68
CA ASN A 570 -24.50 26.40 -29.98
C ASN A 570 -23.51 26.32 -28.80
N ILE A 571 -22.22 26.20 -29.12
CA ILE A 571 -21.12 26.28 -28.16
C ILE A 571 -20.39 27.63 -28.28
N ASP A 572 -19.73 28.06 -27.20
CA ASP A 572 -18.95 29.29 -27.20
C ASP A 572 -17.84 29.25 -28.26
N LYS A 573 -17.87 30.21 -29.20
CA LYS A 573 -16.89 30.35 -30.30
C LYS A 573 -15.46 30.60 -29.79
N HIS A 574 -15.29 31.04 -28.54
CA HIS A 574 -13.98 31.27 -27.93
C HIS A 574 -13.34 30.00 -27.37
N LEU A 575 -14.13 28.96 -27.09
CA LEU A 575 -13.67 27.73 -26.44
C LEU A 575 -12.56 26.98 -27.24
N PRO A 576 -12.66 26.78 -28.58
CA PRO A 576 -11.57 26.14 -29.33
C PRO A 576 -10.27 26.96 -29.32
N HIS A 577 -10.37 28.29 -29.28
CA HIS A 577 -9.21 29.16 -29.21
C HIS A 577 -8.50 29.01 -27.87
N PHE A 578 -9.28 29.01 -26.79
CA PHE A 578 -8.80 28.81 -25.43
C PHE A 578 -8.10 27.45 -25.25
N CYS A 579 -8.74 26.35 -25.67
CA CYS A 579 -8.10 25.02 -25.64
C CYS A 579 -6.79 25.01 -26.45
N SER A 580 -6.74 25.72 -27.57
CA SER A 580 -5.51 25.87 -28.35
C SER A 580 -4.43 26.66 -27.63
N GLN A 581 -4.76 27.71 -26.86
CA GLN A 581 -3.78 28.46 -26.07
C GLN A 581 -3.19 27.59 -24.96
N ILE A 582 -4.01 26.80 -24.28
CA ILE A 582 -3.56 25.87 -23.23
C ILE A 582 -2.68 24.78 -23.82
N LYS A 583 -3.08 24.20 -24.94
CA LYS A 583 -2.25 23.27 -25.71
C LYS A 583 -0.87 23.88 -26.03
N GLU A 584 -0.78 25.15 -26.44
CA GLU A 584 0.52 25.82 -26.66
C GLU A 584 1.32 26.03 -25.36
N LYS A 585 0.67 26.32 -24.22
CA LYS A 585 1.33 26.40 -22.90
C LYS A 585 1.95 25.05 -22.50
N TYR A 586 1.18 23.96 -22.61
CA TYR A 586 1.69 22.59 -22.37
C TYR A 586 2.81 22.24 -23.35
N ALA A 587 2.70 22.62 -24.63
CA ALA A 587 3.77 22.44 -25.60
C ALA A 587 5.05 23.18 -25.18
N GLY A 588 4.94 24.41 -24.67
CA GLY A 588 6.06 25.19 -24.13
C GLY A 588 6.75 24.52 -22.95
N LEU A 589 5.97 24.05 -21.97
CA LEU A 589 6.50 23.32 -20.80
C LEU A 589 7.16 21.99 -21.22
N MET A 590 6.48 21.21 -22.05
CA MET A 590 7.01 19.96 -22.58
C MET A 590 8.35 20.18 -23.29
N ARG A 591 8.48 21.22 -24.13
CA ARG A 591 9.74 21.59 -24.77
C ARG A 591 10.84 21.90 -23.77
N LYS A 592 10.53 22.69 -22.73
CA LYS A 592 11.48 23.02 -21.66
C LYS A 592 12.00 21.75 -20.95
N TYR A 593 11.12 20.80 -20.65
CA TYR A 593 11.50 19.52 -20.05
C TYR A 593 12.28 18.62 -21.03
N HIS A 594 11.92 18.59 -22.31
CA HIS A 594 12.72 17.89 -23.34
C HIS A 594 14.13 18.45 -23.47
N ASP A 595 14.27 19.78 -23.49
CA ASP A 595 15.58 20.41 -23.59
C ASP A 595 16.44 20.13 -22.35
N ALA A 596 15.85 20.17 -21.14
CA ALA A 596 16.53 19.77 -19.92
C ALA A 596 16.95 18.28 -19.96
N ALA A 597 16.06 17.39 -20.38
CA ALA A 597 16.38 15.97 -20.55
C ALA A 597 17.53 15.75 -21.55
N CYS A 598 17.48 16.44 -22.70
CA CYS A 598 18.52 16.41 -23.73
C CYS A 598 19.87 16.83 -23.18
N ASP A 599 19.91 17.92 -22.40
CA ASP A 599 21.12 18.43 -21.80
C ASP A 599 21.70 17.43 -20.78
N GLU A 600 20.88 16.87 -19.91
CA GLU A 600 21.27 15.87 -18.91
C GLU A 600 21.76 14.55 -19.55
N VAL A 601 21.06 14.03 -20.56
CA VAL A 601 21.50 12.85 -21.33
C VAL A 601 22.84 13.11 -22.00
N PHE A 602 23.01 14.28 -22.59
CA PHE A 602 24.24 14.67 -23.25
C PHE A 602 25.41 14.73 -22.25
N GLN A 603 25.20 15.33 -21.07
CA GLN A 603 26.21 15.37 -20.02
C GLN A 603 26.58 13.96 -19.54
N PHE A 604 25.60 13.08 -19.33
CA PHE A 604 25.85 11.69 -18.95
C PHE A 604 26.79 10.99 -19.94
N PHE A 605 26.47 10.99 -21.25
CA PHE A 605 27.30 10.28 -22.24
C PHE A 605 28.65 10.92 -22.55
N ASN A 606 28.83 12.21 -22.20
CA ASN A 606 30.03 12.99 -22.53
C ASN A 606 30.86 13.42 -21.30
N ALA A 607 30.49 13.02 -20.07
CA ALA A 607 31.14 13.46 -18.83
C ALA A 607 32.66 13.21 -18.72
N LYS A 608 33.20 12.28 -19.51
CA LYS A 608 34.64 11.96 -19.57
C LYS A 608 35.21 12.01 -20.99
N ARG A 609 34.48 12.61 -21.94
CA ARG A 609 34.92 12.65 -23.33
C ARG A 609 35.69 13.92 -23.61
N ASP A 610 36.80 13.75 -24.31
CA ASP A 610 37.60 14.85 -24.81
C ASP A 610 36.87 15.59 -25.94
N GLN A 611 37.43 16.71 -26.35
CA GLN A 611 36.84 17.50 -27.44
C GLN A 611 36.76 16.72 -28.77
N SER A 612 37.70 15.78 -28.98
CA SER A 612 37.85 14.93 -30.16
C SER A 612 36.82 13.80 -30.23
N GLU A 613 35.95 13.66 -29.22
CA GLU A 613 34.86 12.70 -29.19
C GLU A 613 33.55 13.32 -28.75
N ILE A 614 32.46 12.94 -29.41
CA ILE A 614 31.10 13.30 -29.00
C ILE A 614 30.20 12.08 -29.08
N ASP A 615 29.44 11.85 -28.02
CA ASP A 615 28.45 10.76 -27.97
C ASP A 615 27.04 11.36 -27.96
N LEU A 616 26.30 11.04 -29.02
CA LEU A 616 24.93 11.49 -29.27
C LEU A 616 23.90 10.41 -28.93
N HIS A 617 24.30 9.32 -28.26
CA HIS A 617 23.34 8.30 -27.81
C HIS A 617 22.24 8.89 -26.92
N GLY A 618 21.03 8.35 -27.06
CA GLY A 618 19.88 8.75 -26.24
C GLY A 618 19.24 10.10 -26.62
N LEU A 619 19.84 10.85 -27.54
CA LEU A 619 19.27 12.09 -28.06
C LEU A 619 18.25 11.81 -29.17
N LEU A 620 17.21 12.65 -29.23
CA LEU A 620 16.17 12.54 -30.24
C LEU A 620 16.58 13.15 -31.58
N VAL A 621 15.93 12.66 -32.64
CA VAL A 621 15.91 13.27 -33.96
C VAL A 621 14.47 13.35 -34.43
N VAL A 622 14.13 14.43 -35.14
CA VAL A 622 12.76 14.68 -35.56
C VAL A 622 12.27 13.61 -36.54
N ASP A 623 11.01 13.22 -36.43
CA ASP A 623 10.37 12.36 -37.41
C ASP A 623 9.87 13.20 -38.60
N GLU A 624 10.63 13.20 -39.70
CA GLU A 624 10.26 13.92 -40.94
C GLU A 624 8.90 13.52 -41.52
N THR A 625 8.36 12.34 -41.19
CA THR A 625 7.01 11.97 -41.64
C THR A 625 5.97 12.77 -40.84
N LYS A 626 6.08 12.77 -39.51
CA LYS A 626 5.22 13.59 -38.63
C LYS A 626 5.35 15.08 -38.94
N LEU A 627 6.57 15.54 -39.25
CA LEU A 627 6.80 16.93 -39.58
C LEU A 627 6.14 17.33 -40.91
N ARG A 628 6.17 16.46 -41.93
CA ARG A 628 5.43 16.65 -43.19
C ARG A 628 3.92 16.58 -43.01
N ASP A 629 3.43 15.72 -42.10
CA ASP A 629 2.01 15.68 -41.75
C ASP A 629 1.58 16.99 -41.08
N TYR A 630 2.41 17.51 -40.17
CA TYR A 630 2.17 18.80 -39.54
C TYR A 630 2.20 19.96 -40.54
N GLU A 631 3.15 19.96 -41.48
CA GLU A 631 3.20 20.93 -42.59
C GLU A 631 1.90 20.92 -43.41
N ARG A 632 1.43 19.72 -43.80
CA ARG A 632 0.16 19.56 -44.53
C ARG A 632 -1.04 20.06 -43.72
N GLN A 633 -1.06 19.84 -42.41
CA GLN A 633 -2.10 20.35 -41.53
C GLN A 633 -2.10 21.88 -41.46
N LEU A 634 -0.92 22.50 -41.34
CA LEU A 634 -0.80 23.96 -41.31
C LEU A 634 -1.24 24.60 -42.63
N LEU A 635 -0.88 24.01 -43.77
CA LEU A 635 -1.29 24.49 -45.09
C LEU A 635 -2.81 24.35 -45.30
N ARG A 636 -3.41 23.23 -44.90
CA ARG A 636 -4.87 23.02 -45.02
C ARG A 636 -5.70 24.03 -44.24
N ARG A 637 -5.19 24.52 -43.10
CA ARG A 637 -5.89 25.51 -42.28
C ARG A 637 -5.95 26.90 -42.92
N GLY A 638 -5.10 27.20 -43.90
CA GLY A 638 -5.10 28.48 -44.63
C GLY A 638 -4.76 29.73 -43.80
N ARG A 639 -4.43 29.60 -42.51
CA ARG A 639 -4.16 30.73 -41.59
C ARG A 639 -2.72 31.29 -41.69
N MET A 640 -1.82 30.59 -42.37
CA MET A 640 -0.40 30.95 -42.47
C MET A 640 0.04 30.93 -43.93
N SER A 641 0.84 31.91 -44.33
CA SER A 641 1.52 31.89 -45.63
C SER A 641 2.49 30.72 -45.73
N LEU A 642 2.81 30.27 -46.96
CA LEU A 642 3.78 29.20 -47.19
C LEU A 642 5.13 29.47 -46.50
N ALA A 643 5.62 30.71 -46.54
CA ALA A 643 6.84 31.12 -45.86
C ALA A 643 6.74 31.01 -44.33
N GLN A 644 5.60 31.39 -43.73
CA GLN A 644 5.36 31.21 -42.30
C GLN A 644 5.31 29.73 -41.90
N VAL A 645 4.66 28.88 -42.70
CA VAL A 645 4.64 27.43 -42.47
C VAL A 645 6.04 26.87 -42.54
N GLN A 646 6.82 27.21 -43.57
CA GLN A 646 8.20 26.74 -43.72
C GLN A 646 9.09 27.16 -42.55
N ARG A 647 8.96 28.40 -42.05
CA ARG A 647 9.67 28.84 -40.83
C ARG A 647 9.28 28.02 -39.61
N LYS A 648 7.98 27.82 -39.37
CA LYS A 648 7.48 27.03 -38.24
C LYS A 648 7.98 25.57 -38.31
N ILE A 649 7.98 24.98 -39.51
CA ILE A 649 8.49 23.63 -39.74
C ILE A 649 10.00 23.55 -39.52
N ALA A 650 10.75 24.59 -39.91
CA ALA A 650 12.18 24.67 -39.62
C ALA A 650 12.46 24.80 -38.12
N GLU A 651 11.67 25.60 -37.38
CA GLU A 651 11.76 25.73 -35.92
C GLU A 651 11.51 24.38 -35.22
N GLU A 652 10.41 23.69 -35.57
CA GLU A 652 10.09 22.37 -35.01
C GLU A 652 11.13 21.31 -35.41
N ARG A 653 11.69 21.41 -36.63
CA ARG A 653 12.81 20.55 -37.07
C ARG A 653 14.06 20.79 -36.22
N ASP A 654 14.41 22.04 -35.96
CA ASP A 654 15.62 22.38 -35.17
C ASP A 654 15.46 21.94 -33.71
N HIS A 655 14.29 22.18 -33.12
CA HIS A 655 13.95 21.70 -31.77
C HIS A 655 13.95 20.17 -31.66
N GLY A 656 13.28 19.47 -32.58
CA GLY A 656 13.19 18.00 -32.55
C GLY A 656 14.51 17.28 -32.85
N ASN A 657 15.49 17.96 -33.44
CA ASN A 657 16.80 17.40 -33.76
C ASN A 657 17.84 17.66 -32.66
N GLU A 658 17.55 17.19 -31.44
CA GLU A 658 18.45 17.28 -30.27
C GLU A 658 19.90 16.87 -30.62
N ALA A 659 20.08 15.74 -31.29
CA ALA A 659 21.40 15.24 -31.68
C ALA A 659 22.16 16.19 -32.62
N ILE A 660 21.45 16.80 -33.58
CA ILE A 660 22.05 17.74 -34.53
C ILE A 660 22.39 19.07 -33.86
N ARG A 661 21.53 19.56 -32.95
CA ARG A 661 21.78 20.77 -32.16
C ARG A 661 23.06 20.62 -31.32
N LYS A 662 23.24 19.47 -30.66
CA LYS A 662 24.47 19.17 -29.88
C LYS A 662 25.71 19.01 -30.76
N LEU A 663 25.58 18.32 -31.89
CA LEU A 663 26.67 18.17 -32.85
C LEU A 663 27.10 19.51 -33.45
N ARG A 664 26.13 20.36 -33.85
CA ARG A 664 26.34 21.73 -34.32
C ARG A 664 27.12 22.52 -33.28
N LYS A 665 26.63 22.57 -32.04
CA LYS A 665 27.31 23.27 -30.94
C LYS A 665 28.74 22.77 -30.75
N ARG A 666 28.99 21.45 -30.82
CA ARG A 666 30.35 20.90 -30.68
C ARG A 666 31.26 21.29 -31.84
N LEU A 667 30.79 21.25 -33.08
CA LEU A 667 31.58 21.65 -34.25
C LEU A 667 31.90 23.15 -34.23
N ASP A 668 30.92 23.98 -33.86
CA ASP A 668 31.10 25.43 -33.83
C ASP A 668 32.07 25.87 -32.71
N HIS A 669 32.20 25.07 -31.63
CA HIS A 669 33.14 25.30 -30.53
C HIS A 669 34.34 24.33 -30.53
N TYR A 670 34.63 23.67 -31.66
CA TYR A 670 35.73 22.71 -31.75
C TYR A 670 37.07 23.45 -31.78
N ASP A 671 37.89 23.29 -30.73
CA ASP A 671 39.19 23.94 -30.64
C ASP A 671 40.25 23.16 -31.43
N MET A 672 40.38 23.52 -32.70
CA MET A 672 41.35 22.95 -33.62
C MET A 672 42.79 23.07 -33.11
N ARG A 673 43.14 24.12 -32.38
CA ARG A 673 44.50 24.32 -31.87
C ARG A 673 44.80 23.29 -30.78
N LYS A 674 43.91 23.19 -29.79
CA LYS A 674 44.04 22.21 -28.72
C LYS A 674 44.00 20.78 -29.27
N ALA A 675 43.15 20.50 -30.27
CA ALA A 675 43.10 19.21 -30.95
C ALA A 675 44.44 18.85 -31.64
N LYS A 676 45.10 19.81 -32.31
CA LYS A 676 46.44 19.61 -32.88
C LYS A 676 47.50 19.40 -31.80
N GLU A 677 47.44 20.16 -30.71
CA GLU A 677 48.33 20.03 -29.56
C GLU A 677 48.20 18.65 -28.90
N GLU A 678 47.00 18.11 -28.81
CA GLU A 678 46.70 16.75 -28.32
C GLU A 678 47.05 15.66 -29.36
N GLY A 679 47.24 16.03 -30.63
CA GLY A 679 47.51 15.09 -31.71
C GLY A 679 46.26 14.34 -32.18
N GLU A 680 45.10 14.95 -31.99
CA GLU A 680 43.78 14.42 -32.32
C GLU A 680 42.96 15.39 -33.19
N PRO A 681 43.43 15.77 -34.40
CA PRO A 681 42.72 16.70 -35.29
C PRO A 681 41.51 16.05 -35.99
N TRP A 682 40.69 15.34 -35.20
CA TRP A 682 39.48 14.66 -35.65
C TRP A 682 38.37 14.77 -34.60
N LEU A 683 37.13 14.57 -35.05
CA LEU A 683 35.97 14.38 -34.19
C LEU A 683 35.35 13.01 -34.46
N GLU A 684 35.44 12.08 -33.49
CA GLU A 684 34.67 10.83 -33.50
C GLU A 684 33.25 11.09 -32.97
N ILE A 685 32.25 10.93 -33.84
CA ILE A 685 30.84 11.13 -33.54
C ILE A 685 30.19 9.76 -33.33
N ILE A 686 29.84 9.47 -32.08
CA ILE A 686 29.20 8.22 -31.69
C ILE A 686 27.70 8.43 -31.74
N VAL A 687 27.05 7.76 -32.70
CA VAL A 687 25.61 7.85 -32.99
C VAL A 687 24.85 6.59 -32.56
N GLY A 688 25.59 5.58 -32.11
CA GLY A 688 25.11 4.31 -31.61
C GLY A 688 24.86 3.21 -32.62
N SER A 689 25.30 2.01 -32.25
CA SER A 689 25.19 0.79 -33.08
C SER A 689 23.90 0.01 -32.83
N GLY A 690 23.14 0.39 -31.81
CA GLY A 690 22.17 -0.46 -31.13
C GLY A 690 20.87 -0.77 -31.89
N HIS A 691 20.45 -2.03 -31.76
CA HIS A 691 19.10 -2.54 -32.09
C HIS A 691 17.96 -1.83 -31.33
N HIS A 692 18.25 -0.94 -30.38
CA HIS A 692 17.27 -0.18 -29.60
C HIS A 692 16.54 0.91 -30.41
N SER A 693 17.06 1.26 -31.60
CA SER A 693 16.30 2.02 -32.62
C SER A 693 15.32 1.13 -33.43
N LYS A 694 15.23 -0.18 -33.14
CA LYS A 694 14.34 -1.13 -33.82
C LYS A 694 13.15 -1.59 -32.95
N VAL A 695 12.59 -0.73 -32.09
CA VAL A 695 11.33 -1.08 -31.44
C VAL A 695 10.24 -1.13 -32.51
N ARG A 696 9.91 -2.35 -32.97
CA ARG A 696 8.69 -2.66 -33.73
C ARG A 696 7.50 -2.54 -32.76
N GLN A 697 7.03 -1.33 -32.52
CA GLN A 697 5.66 -1.12 -32.08
C GLN A 697 4.88 -0.68 -33.33
N ASN A 698 4.04 -1.57 -33.86
CA ASN A 698 3.02 -1.28 -34.87
C ASN A 698 3.51 -0.44 -36.07
N SER A 699 4.35 -1.05 -36.93
CA SER A 699 4.78 -0.53 -38.25
C SER A 699 5.49 0.84 -38.33
N LYS A 700 5.71 1.57 -37.23
CA LYS A 700 6.46 2.84 -37.23
C LYS A 700 7.95 2.62 -36.93
N VAL A 701 8.79 2.72 -37.96
CA VAL A 701 10.25 2.65 -37.86
C VAL A 701 10.76 3.88 -37.10
N ARG A 702 11.24 3.73 -35.86
CA ARG A 702 11.97 4.81 -35.18
C ARG A 702 13.15 5.25 -36.04
N GLN A 703 13.25 6.56 -36.30
CA GLN A 703 14.33 7.10 -37.12
C GLN A 703 15.67 6.94 -36.39
N ARG A 704 16.71 6.56 -37.14
CA ARG A 704 18.07 6.41 -36.61
C ARG A 704 18.76 7.79 -36.61
N ILE A 705 19.53 8.08 -35.56
CA ILE A 705 20.34 9.29 -35.45
C ILE A 705 21.35 9.39 -36.61
N ARG A 706 21.95 8.25 -36.97
CA ARG A 706 23.03 8.18 -37.96
C ARG A 706 22.69 8.81 -39.32
N PRO A 707 21.61 8.43 -40.04
CA PRO A 707 21.21 9.09 -41.28
C PRO A 707 21.11 10.61 -41.19
N LYS A 708 20.57 11.14 -40.08
CA LYS A 708 20.43 12.59 -39.87
C LYS A 708 21.77 13.28 -39.66
N VAL A 709 22.67 12.64 -38.91
CA VAL A 709 24.05 13.12 -38.75
C VAL A 709 24.79 13.10 -40.10
N GLU A 710 24.70 12.00 -40.86
CA GLU A 710 25.34 11.90 -42.17
C GLU A 710 24.82 12.97 -43.15
N GLN A 711 23.51 13.21 -43.16
CA GLN A 711 22.90 14.29 -43.95
C GLN A 711 23.47 15.66 -43.55
N TYR A 712 23.44 15.98 -42.25
CA TYR A 712 23.94 17.25 -41.72
C TYR A 712 25.43 17.49 -42.05
N LEU A 713 26.26 16.44 -41.98
CA LEU A 713 27.68 16.54 -42.32
C LEU A 713 27.90 16.78 -43.82
N ARG A 714 27.10 16.16 -44.70
CA ARG A 714 27.14 16.44 -46.15
C ARG A 714 26.73 17.87 -46.46
N GLU A 715 25.68 18.38 -45.80
CA GLU A 715 25.23 19.78 -45.95
C GLU A 715 26.32 20.78 -45.51
N ARG A 716 27.10 20.44 -44.47
CA ARG A 716 28.28 21.20 -44.03
C ARG A 716 29.54 20.96 -44.88
N GLN A 717 29.46 20.14 -45.93
CA GLN A 717 30.60 19.75 -46.79
C GLN A 717 31.77 19.11 -46.02
N LEU A 718 31.49 18.45 -44.90
CA LEU A 718 32.51 17.78 -44.08
C LEU A 718 32.67 16.34 -44.56
N LYS A 719 33.92 15.96 -44.89
CA LYS A 719 34.25 14.57 -45.23
C LYS A 719 34.24 13.72 -43.95
N PHE A 720 33.45 12.65 -43.95
CA PHE A 720 33.36 11.75 -42.82
C PHE A 720 33.47 10.28 -43.25
N PHE A 721 33.90 9.44 -42.32
CA PHE A 721 34.07 8.01 -42.54
C PHE A 721 33.45 7.19 -41.41
N PRO A 722 32.88 6.01 -41.70
CA PRO A 722 32.40 5.12 -40.64
C PRO A 722 33.58 4.53 -39.86
N VAL A 723 33.54 4.65 -38.53
CA VAL A 723 34.51 4.01 -37.62
C VAL A 723 34.02 2.65 -37.14
N ASN A 724 32.70 2.51 -37.03
CA ASN A 724 31.99 1.26 -36.83
C ASN A 724 30.50 1.45 -37.17
N LYS A 725 29.66 0.44 -36.88
CA LYS A 725 28.21 0.54 -37.07
C LYS A 725 27.56 1.70 -36.31
N GLY A 726 28.14 2.13 -35.20
CA GLY A 726 27.63 3.17 -34.32
C GLY A 726 28.46 4.44 -34.21
N ALA A 727 29.48 4.64 -35.06
CA ALA A 727 30.31 5.84 -35.00
C ALA A 727 30.80 6.28 -36.38
N LEU A 728 30.96 7.59 -36.52
CA LEU A 728 31.55 8.29 -37.66
C LEU A 728 32.78 9.05 -37.18
N VAL A 729 33.69 9.38 -38.08
CA VAL A 729 34.82 10.28 -37.80
C VAL A 729 34.91 11.34 -38.88
N ILE A 730 35.16 12.57 -38.45
CA ILE A 730 35.55 13.70 -39.29
C ILE A 730 37.03 13.96 -39.02
N THR A 731 37.85 13.97 -40.06
CA THR A 731 39.28 14.30 -39.96
C THR A 731 39.46 15.69 -40.53
N PHE A 732 39.86 16.64 -39.69
CA PHE A 732 40.03 18.05 -40.10
C PHE A 732 41.40 18.29 -40.72
N GLU A 733 42.42 17.52 -40.32
CA GLU A 733 43.77 17.59 -40.86
C GLU A 733 44.33 16.17 -41.03
N GLU A 734 44.78 15.85 -42.24
CA GLU A 734 45.43 14.57 -42.51
C GLU A 734 46.84 14.57 -41.91
N TYR A 735 47.28 13.41 -41.41
CA TYR A 735 48.64 13.28 -40.89
C TYR A 735 49.63 13.44 -42.03
N THR A 736 50.51 14.45 -41.96
CA THR A 736 51.52 14.76 -42.99
C THR A 736 52.92 14.25 -42.67
N GLY A 737 53.11 13.57 -41.53
CA GLY A 737 54.43 13.08 -41.13
C GLY A 737 54.95 11.94 -42.01
N SER A 738 56.25 11.95 -42.29
CA SER A 738 56.92 10.90 -43.06
C SER A 738 57.31 9.68 -42.21
N GLU A 739 57.29 9.80 -40.88
CA GLU A 739 57.64 8.73 -39.93
C GLU A 739 56.47 7.76 -39.68
N PRO A 740 56.76 6.50 -39.27
CA PRO A 740 55.74 5.57 -38.80
C PRO A 740 54.86 6.21 -37.71
N CYS A 741 53.56 5.96 -37.77
CA CYS A 741 52.59 6.53 -36.84
C CYS A 741 51.63 5.47 -36.32
N PHE A 742 50.81 5.84 -35.33
CA PHE A 742 49.68 5.02 -34.91
C PHE A 742 48.49 5.28 -35.82
N GLY A 743 48.05 4.23 -36.51
CA GLY A 743 46.84 4.23 -37.33
C GLY A 743 45.73 3.45 -36.64
N GLU A 744 44.53 3.99 -36.67
CA GLU A 744 43.30 3.26 -36.36
C GLU A 744 42.60 2.83 -37.64
N TYR A 745 42.28 1.56 -37.74
CA TYR A 745 41.69 0.97 -38.93
C TYR A 745 40.31 0.37 -38.60
N TYR A 746 39.42 0.41 -39.58
CA TYR A 746 38.11 -0.23 -39.51
C TYR A 746 37.80 -1.00 -40.79
N CYS A 747 37.35 -2.23 -40.64
CA CYS A 747 36.91 -3.05 -41.76
C CYS A 747 35.38 -3.01 -41.87
N ASN A 748 34.86 -2.34 -42.91
CA ASN A 748 33.43 -2.27 -43.18
C ASN A 748 32.78 -3.61 -43.62
N LYS A 749 33.57 -4.69 -43.79
CA LYS A 749 33.05 -6.01 -44.16
C LYS A 749 32.82 -6.94 -42.96
N CYS A 750 33.64 -6.84 -41.91
CA CYS A 750 33.51 -7.67 -40.70
C CYS A 750 33.29 -6.86 -39.42
N ASP A 751 33.16 -5.54 -39.54
CA ASP A 751 32.96 -4.58 -38.45
C ASP A 751 34.04 -4.56 -37.36
N LYS A 752 35.24 -5.07 -37.66
CA LYS A 752 36.38 -5.08 -36.74
C LYS A 752 37.15 -3.75 -36.83
N ARG A 753 37.51 -3.20 -35.66
CA ARG A 753 38.46 -2.08 -35.50
C ARG A 753 39.76 -2.61 -34.92
N TRP A 754 40.90 -2.08 -35.37
CA TRP A 754 42.20 -2.35 -34.77
C TRP A 754 43.10 -1.12 -34.81
N ARG A 755 44.14 -1.14 -33.97
CA ARG A 755 45.19 -0.11 -33.92
C ARG A 755 46.50 -0.73 -34.36
N ASN A 756 47.31 0.02 -35.11
CA ASN A 756 48.64 -0.41 -35.51
C ASN A 756 49.65 0.73 -35.38
N GLY A 757 50.75 0.50 -34.66
CA GLY A 757 51.90 1.41 -34.56
C GLY A 757 52.87 1.32 -35.73
N ARG A 758 52.46 0.72 -36.85
CA ARG A 758 53.19 0.65 -38.13
C ARG A 758 52.35 1.24 -39.26
N SER A 759 51.55 2.26 -38.94
CA SER A 759 50.76 2.97 -39.93
C SER A 759 51.62 4.00 -40.65
N TRP A 760 51.34 4.21 -41.93
CA TRP A 760 52.03 5.18 -42.78
C TRP A 760 51.00 6.03 -43.51
N ILE A 761 51.34 7.29 -43.79
CA ILE A 761 50.49 8.18 -44.57
C ILE A 761 50.15 7.55 -45.92
N GLY A 762 48.87 7.56 -46.27
CA GLY A 762 48.39 7.03 -47.54
C GLY A 762 48.52 5.51 -47.72
N LYS A 763 48.87 4.75 -46.68
CA LYS A 763 49.07 3.29 -46.77
C LYS A 763 47.97 2.48 -46.10
N TRP A 764 47.46 1.46 -46.80
CA TRP A 764 46.44 0.56 -46.25
C TRP A 764 47.02 -0.60 -45.45
N GLN A 765 46.18 -1.15 -44.58
CA GLN A 765 46.38 -2.47 -43.96
C GLN A 765 45.18 -3.37 -44.27
N ALA A 766 45.45 -4.62 -44.65
CA ALA A 766 44.41 -5.59 -44.92
C ALA A 766 43.85 -6.12 -43.59
N CYS A 767 42.53 -6.28 -43.54
CA CYS A 767 41.85 -6.82 -42.36
C CYS A 767 42.23 -8.29 -42.13
N TYR A 768 42.87 -8.57 -40.99
CA TYR A 768 43.28 -9.92 -40.59
C TYR A 768 42.13 -10.91 -40.61
N ASP A 769 40.98 -10.60 -39.98
CA ASP A 769 39.83 -11.50 -39.92
C ASP A 769 39.23 -11.82 -41.30
N CYS A 770 39.19 -10.85 -42.22
CA CYS A 770 38.67 -11.10 -43.58
C CYS A 770 39.63 -11.96 -44.39
N TYR A 771 40.93 -11.73 -44.22
CA TYR A 771 41.96 -12.49 -44.88
C TYR A 771 41.99 -13.93 -44.34
N GLU A 772 42.15 -14.11 -43.03
CA GLU A 772 42.24 -15.43 -42.38
C GLU A 772 40.99 -16.27 -42.60
N LYS A 773 39.79 -15.72 -42.38
CA LYS A 773 38.54 -16.53 -42.39
C LYS A 773 37.92 -16.69 -43.76
N LYS A 774 38.15 -15.73 -44.67
CA LYS A 774 37.44 -15.67 -45.96
C LYS A 774 38.39 -15.59 -47.15
N GLN A 775 39.70 -15.70 -46.93
CA GLN A 775 40.74 -15.53 -47.94
C GLN A 775 40.56 -14.25 -48.77
N LEU A 776 40.05 -13.20 -48.12
CA LEU A 776 39.71 -11.95 -48.77
C LEU A 776 40.64 -10.83 -48.31
N LEU A 777 41.41 -10.29 -49.26
CA LEU A 777 42.29 -9.14 -49.03
C LEU A 777 41.49 -7.82 -48.94
N LYS A 778 40.86 -7.57 -47.80
CA LYS A 778 40.12 -6.33 -47.56
C LYS A 778 41.05 -5.20 -47.10
N ARG A 779 41.50 -4.38 -48.04
CA ARG A 779 42.31 -3.17 -47.80
C ARG A 779 41.52 -2.14 -46.98
N CYS A 780 42.10 -1.68 -45.87
CA CYS A 780 41.53 -0.67 -45.00
C CYS A 780 42.54 0.47 -44.82
N TYR A 781 42.14 1.70 -45.09
CA TYR A 781 42.95 2.88 -44.84
C TYR A 781 42.76 3.35 -43.39
N PRO A 782 43.78 3.98 -42.79
CA PRO A 782 43.68 4.47 -41.43
C PRO A 782 42.66 5.61 -41.36
N LEU A 783 41.73 5.52 -40.42
CA LEU A 783 40.72 6.52 -40.12
C LEU A 783 41.26 7.65 -39.26
N LYS A 784 42.18 7.31 -38.34
CA LYS A 784 42.87 8.25 -37.45
C LYS A 784 44.35 7.93 -37.49
N GLN A 785 45.19 8.95 -37.65
CA GLN A 785 46.64 8.83 -37.61
C GLN A 785 47.23 9.84 -36.65
N ARG A 786 48.14 9.39 -35.78
CA ARG A 786 48.85 10.26 -34.82
C ARG A 786 50.30 9.87 -34.64
N SER A 787 51.16 10.87 -34.45
CA SER A 787 52.59 10.69 -34.19
C SER A 787 52.84 9.97 -32.85
N THR A 788 53.93 9.21 -32.77
CA THR A 788 54.42 8.49 -31.58
C THR A 788 54.81 9.39 -30.42
N ARG A 789 55.42 10.56 -30.68
CA ARG A 789 56.02 11.41 -29.64
C ARG A 789 55.04 11.90 -28.57
N LYS A 790 53.73 11.91 -28.86
CA LYS A 790 52.69 12.39 -27.94
C LYS A 790 52.05 11.30 -27.07
N GLN A 791 52.54 10.05 -27.14
CA GLN A 791 51.88 8.91 -26.48
C GLN A 791 52.08 8.84 -24.95
N GLN A 792 52.90 9.69 -24.33
CA GLN A 792 53.14 9.65 -22.88
C GLN A 792 51.89 9.91 -22.01
N ARG A 793 50.78 10.42 -22.56
CA ARG A 793 49.53 10.63 -21.81
C ARG A 793 48.39 9.66 -22.15
N TYR A 794 48.54 8.79 -23.14
CA TYR A 794 47.47 7.84 -23.51
C TYR A 794 47.54 6.59 -22.63
N ILE A 795 46.91 6.66 -21.44
CA ILE A 795 46.64 5.45 -20.65
C ILE A 795 45.51 4.70 -21.37
N PRO A 796 45.71 3.45 -21.83
CA PRO A 796 44.66 2.65 -22.46
C PRO A 796 43.64 2.20 -21.42
N ASN A 797 42.82 3.12 -20.91
CA ASN A 797 41.97 2.89 -19.73
C ASN A 797 40.66 2.15 -20.02
N ILE A 798 40.33 1.82 -21.27
CA ILE A 798 39.16 0.98 -21.57
C ILE A 798 39.47 0.06 -22.75
N VAL A 799 40.49 -0.78 -22.57
CA VAL A 799 40.64 -1.95 -23.41
C VAL A 799 39.85 -3.08 -22.75
N SER A 800 38.65 -3.33 -23.26
CA SER A 800 37.91 -4.57 -23.02
C SER A 800 38.89 -5.75 -23.01
N ARG A 801 38.85 -6.60 -21.96
CA ARG A 801 39.61 -7.87 -21.86
C ARG A 801 39.45 -8.78 -23.11
N ASN A 802 38.58 -8.44 -24.05
CA ASN A 802 38.40 -9.12 -25.33
C ASN A 802 39.31 -8.60 -26.46
N GLN A 803 40.22 -7.64 -26.23
CA GLN A 803 41.28 -7.40 -27.20
C GLN A 803 42.20 -8.62 -27.22
N ARG A 804 42.00 -9.45 -28.26
CA ARG A 804 43.01 -10.42 -28.69
C ARG A 804 44.36 -9.68 -28.77
N PRO A 805 45.47 -10.32 -28.37
CA PRO A 805 46.80 -9.75 -28.55
C PRO A 805 46.90 -9.15 -29.95
N ILE A 806 47.46 -7.94 -30.04
CA ILE A 806 47.70 -7.27 -31.33
C ILE A 806 48.38 -8.32 -32.21
N PRO A 807 47.74 -8.80 -33.30
CA PRO A 807 48.36 -9.79 -34.15
C PRO A 807 49.72 -9.28 -34.54
N GLU A 808 50.74 -10.15 -34.53
CA GLU A 808 52.04 -9.78 -35.05
C GLU A 808 51.88 -9.09 -36.39
N HIS A 809 52.69 -8.07 -36.64
CA HIS A 809 52.58 -7.29 -37.85
C HIS A 809 52.84 -8.17 -39.07
N LEU A 810 51.78 -8.65 -39.71
CA LEU A 810 51.89 -9.52 -40.87
C LEU A 810 52.25 -8.68 -42.08
N GLU A 811 53.48 -8.85 -42.55
CA GLU A 811 54.07 -8.11 -43.67
C GLU A 811 53.20 -8.17 -44.92
N ARG A 812 52.67 -9.36 -45.24
CA ARG A 812 51.76 -9.58 -46.37
C ARG A 812 50.42 -8.83 -46.29
N LEU A 813 50.07 -8.26 -45.14
CA LEU A 813 48.85 -7.48 -44.94
C LEU A 813 49.12 -5.97 -44.83
N CYS A 814 50.37 -5.52 -44.97
CA CYS A 814 50.74 -4.12 -44.89
C CYS A 814 51.26 -3.64 -46.24
N GLU A 815 50.61 -2.64 -46.84
CA GLU A 815 51.06 -2.07 -48.12
C GLU A 815 52.51 -1.61 -48.08
N LYS A 816 52.93 -0.98 -46.97
CA LYS A 816 54.30 -0.49 -46.84
C LYS A 816 55.34 -1.63 -46.79
N CYS A 817 55.00 -2.78 -46.19
CA CYS A 817 55.91 -3.93 -46.17
C CYS A 817 56.00 -4.58 -47.54
N ILE A 818 54.87 -4.67 -48.25
CA ILE A 818 54.82 -5.16 -49.63
C ILE A 818 55.69 -4.29 -50.53
N GLU A 819 55.60 -2.96 -50.40
CA GLU A 819 56.45 -2.01 -51.14
C GLU A 819 57.94 -2.13 -50.80
N LEU A 820 58.28 -2.34 -49.52
CA LEU A 820 59.66 -2.41 -49.07
C LEU A 820 60.33 -3.78 -49.33
N GLY A 821 59.55 -4.84 -49.57
CA GLY A 821 60.04 -6.22 -49.60
C GLY A 821 60.60 -6.72 -48.27
N ARG A 822 60.37 -5.98 -47.17
CA ARG A 822 60.83 -6.26 -45.80
C ARG A 822 59.89 -5.61 -44.79
N PRO A 823 59.88 -6.04 -43.51
CA PRO A 823 59.00 -5.45 -42.51
C PRO A 823 59.29 -3.95 -42.30
N CYS A 824 58.23 -3.13 -42.40
CA CYS A 824 58.32 -1.69 -42.16
C CYS A 824 58.65 -1.39 -40.69
N PRO A 825 59.43 -0.33 -40.40
CA PRO A 825 59.83 -0.01 -39.03
C PRO A 825 58.62 0.31 -38.14
N ARG A 826 58.74 -0.05 -36.86
CA ARG A 826 57.74 0.28 -35.84
C ARG A 826 57.90 1.75 -35.43
N ALA A 827 56.78 2.41 -35.21
CA ALA A 827 56.78 3.68 -34.49
C ALA A 827 57.22 3.36 -33.05
N TRP A 828 58.39 3.89 -32.64
CA TRP A 828 59.01 3.64 -31.34
C TRP A 828 58.24 4.30 -30.20
#